data_AF-A0A971NMR0-F1
#
_entry.id   AF-A0A971NMR0-F1
#
_cell.length_a   1.000
_cell.length_b   1.000
_cell.length_c   1.000
_cell.angle_alpha   90.00
_cell.angle_beta   90.00
_cell.angle_gamma   90.00
#
_symmetry.space_group_name_H-M   'P 1'
#
loop_
_entity.id
_entity.type
_entity.pdbx_description
1 polymer ?
#
loop_
_entity_poly.entity_id
_entity_poly.type
_entity_poly.pdbx_seq_one_letter_code
_entity_poly.pdbx_strand_id
1 'polypeptide(L)'
;MKATWDVPEEMLDNRSEFQGDFYQRFTLRKARQPLEMIGGVTKDYLFPTFYGDVSCAMAVFMCSYEKAAALLREQLSPEIVPVRMPKGRALVAFSCYEYKKVMGVRPYNEIAIAIPVMVDPAFNVPVLPMITNFFSRFGYYIAGMPVTSKENTIRGRKIWGLPKVTQDIDIYREAGDCIVKAMDSSGEVYLSLRIPTEGDPTEFDVSSYLYSQLDGRLLQSRTDFKATFNVKKNMQLLLKKNAKADVPYIELGDTSFAPMLKRLEIEEVPFQTRYAEHMSSCFDLPNEQAQNWARTIHVSGYTLDDEASVKIEAKDLKIAFFGTGAIGASVGGWVAPFHEETYFIDQGKILEALKSDGITLYQGDSKEETTANVRVKVIEDLSDLKQMDVVVIGVKNYSLESVARLIKDNTKDDVIIVSMANGIDNQSILPKYFSRVIYCIVSYNAWMDKPVVVGYQKRGPLVLGTPDNSLQTEMNAVAEIFGRGVETVVTDHLQDAAHSKIVVNLTNPVTTLVGHGFREISDFDAFQKILSNTLYEGVRIVKATGFRECKLGGMPPWILLKASALLPTALTRPLFKKNVAKMVMSSMSQDIIQRGGTDSELDSLTGYILKLARQNRIKAPYNETIYELGKELFGKPGFVPMDVRDVWARIQQKL
;
A
#
# COMPACT_ATOMS: atom_id res chain seq x y z
N MET A 1 16.24 24.59 -14.44
CA MET A 1 14.89 25.19 -14.52
C MET A 1 14.17 24.88 -13.22
N LYS A 2 13.33 25.78 -12.70
CA LYS A 2 12.55 25.51 -11.47
C LYS A 2 11.20 24.85 -11.78
N ALA A 3 10.63 24.19 -10.79
CA ALA A 3 9.35 23.51 -10.90
C ALA A 3 8.23 24.48 -11.31
N THR A 4 7.49 24.10 -12.35
CA THR A 4 6.29 24.80 -12.83
C THR A 4 5.07 24.00 -12.44
N TRP A 5 4.15 24.65 -11.74
CA TRP A 5 2.95 24.04 -11.14
C TRP A 5 1.69 24.32 -11.94
N ASP A 6 1.72 25.36 -12.78
CA ASP A 6 0.62 25.71 -13.64
C ASP A 6 0.57 24.80 -14.87
N VAL A 7 -0.64 24.60 -15.38
CA VAL A 7 -0.89 23.96 -16.67
C VAL A 7 -1.55 25.01 -17.56
N PRO A 8 -0.83 25.61 -18.52
CA PRO A 8 -1.43 26.59 -19.42
C PRO A 8 -2.56 25.95 -20.23
N GLU A 9 -3.60 26.72 -20.51
CA GLU A 9 -4.73 26.25 -21.32
C GLU A 9 -4.29 25.93 -22.76
N GLU A 10 -3.53 26.84 -23.36
CA GLU A 10 -2.99 26.68 -24.71
C GLU A 10 -1.74 25.78 -24.75
N MET A 11 -1.57 25.06 -25.86
CA MET A 11 -0.33 24.34 -26.15
C MET A 11 0.68 25.26 -26.83
N LEU A 12 1.97 25.01 -26.62
CA LEU A 12 3.03 25.79 -27.25
C LEU A 12 3.05 25.53 -28.77
N ASP A 13 2.88 26.57 -29.58
CA ASP A 13 2.98 26.45 -31.05
C ASP A 13 4.44 26.47 -31.52
N ASN A 14 5.11 25.32 -31.41
CA ASN A 14 6.51 25.16 -31.78
C ASN A 14 6.78 23.99 -32.75
N ARG A 15 5.76 23.53 -33.47
CA ARG A 15 5.88 22.36 -34.36
C ARG A 15 6.89 22.58 -35.50
N SER A 16 7.06 23.82 -35.95
CA SER A 16 8.03 24.22 -36.96
C SER A 16 9.48 23.99 -36.55
N GLU A 17 9.75 23.77 -35.26
CA GLU A 17 11.09 23.50 -34.73
C GLU A 17 11.54 22.04 -34.89
N PHE A 18 10.65 21.13 -35.29
CA PHE A 18 10.88 19.68 -35.36
C PHE A 18 10.93 19.17 -36.81
N GLN A 19 11.80 19.76 -37.65
CA GLN A 19 11.89 19.46 -39.08
C GLN A 19 13.13 18.65 -39.50
N GLY A 20 14.08 18.43 -38.59
CA GLY A 20 15.31 17.69 -38.89
C GLY A 20 15.09 16.22 -39.25
N ASP A 21 16.05 15.62 -39.96
CA ASP A 21 15.99 14.25 -40.51
C ASP A 21 15.58 13.18 -39.49
N PHE A 22 15.90 13.38 -38.21
CA PHE A 22 15.48 12.48 -37.14
C PHE A 22 13.95 12.42 -37.00
N TYR A 23 13.27 13.57 -36.99
CA TYR A 23 11.82 13.64 -36.77
C TYR A 23 11.02 13.16 -37.97
N GLN A 24 11.56 13.32 -39.19
CA GLN A 24 10.93 12.86 -40.43
C GLN A 24 10.76 11.34 -40.50
N ARG A 25 11.43 10.59 -39.62
CA ARG A 25 11.28 9.12 -39.51
C ARG A 25 9.93 8.70 -38.93
N PHE A 26 9.19 9.62 -38.29
CA PHE A 26 8.00 9.29 -37.51
C PHE A 26 6.74 9.96 -38.06
N THR A 27 5.62 9.26 -38.00
CA THR A 27 4.29 9.79 -38.35
C THR A 27 3.58 10.24 -37.08
N LEU A 28 3.23 11.54 -37.01
CA LEU A 28 2.53 12.11 -35.86
C LEU A 28 1.05 11.70 -35.84
N ARG A 29 0.56 11.35 -34.66
CA ARG A 29 -0.84 10.94 -34.41
C ARG A 29 -1.35 11.42 -33.06
N LYS A 30 -2.67 11.47 -32.90
CA LYS A 30 -3.33 11.77 -31.62
C LYS A 30 -3.59 10.48 -30.83
N ALA A 31 -3.74 10.61 -29.51
CA ALA A 31 -4.27 9.54 -28.68
C ALA A 31 -5.78 9.31 -28.99
N ARG A 32 -6.35 8.19 -28.53
CA ARG A 32 -7.78 7.88 -28.75
C ARG A 32 -8.72 8.92 -28.16
N GLN A 33 -8.32 9.54 -27.06
CA GLN A 33 -9.05 10.60 -26.37
C GLN A 33 -8.07 11.71 -25.99
N PRO A 34 -8.50 12.99 -26.01
CA PRO A 34 -7.73 14.08 -25.42
C PRO A 34 -7.42 13.82 -23.95
N LEU A 35 -6.27 14.31 -23.49
CA LEU A 35 -5.86 14.16 -22.11
C LEU A 35 -6.54 15.21 -21.25
N GLU A 36 -7.27 14.76 -20.23
CA GLU A 36 -7.82 15.64 -19.19
C GLU A 36 -6.71 16.09 -18.22
N MET A 37 -6.56 17.40 -18.09
CA MET A 37 -5.61 18.08 -17.22
C MET A 37 -6.30 18.56 -15.92
N ILE A 38 -5.67 19.45 -15.16
CA ILE A 38 -6.27 20.07 -13.97
C ILE A 38 -7.23 21.19 -14.40
N GLY A 39 -8.33 21.37 -13.66
CA GLY A 39 -9.25 22.50 -13.86
C GLY A 39 -10.17 22.37 -15.08
N GLY A 40 -10.42 21.14 -15.57
CA GLY A 40 -11.29 20.88 -16.73
C GLY A 40 -10.64 21.17 -18.09
N VAL A 41 -9.37 21.58 -18.11
CA VAL A 41 -8.59 21.77 -19.34
C VAL A 41 -8.38 20.41 -20.00
N THR A 42 -8.63 20.30 -21.30
CA THR A 42 -8.32 19.10 -22.09
C THR A 42 -7.31 19.45 -23.19
N LYS A 43 -6.30 18.60 -23.36
CA LYS A 43 -5.23 18.82 -24.34
C LYS A 43 -5.06 17.63 -25.27
N ASP A 44 -4.85 17.93 -26.55
CA ASP A 44 -4.78 16.94 -27.62
C ASP A 44 -3.37 16.88 -28.22
N TYR A 45 -2.48 16.19 -27.50
CA TYR A 45 -1.06 16.07 -27.84
C TYR A 45 -0.83 15.17 -29.06
N LEU A 46 0.25 15.45 -29.79
CA LEU A 46 0.74 14.61 -30.88
C LEU A 46 1.83 13.63 -30.40
N PHE A 47 1.81 12.43 -30.98
CA PHE A 47 2.70 11.32 -30.67
C PHE A 47 3.39 10.76 -31.92
N PRO A 48 4.66 10.33 -31.84
CA PRO A 48 5.50 10.39 -30.64
C PRO A 48 5.78 11.84 -30.21
N THR A 49 5.88 12.08 -28.92
CA THR A 49 6.27 13.41 -28.41
C THR A 49 7.71 13.64 -28.82
N PHE A 50 7.96 14.74 -29.53
CA PHE A 50 9.30 15.12 -29.97
C PHE A 50 9.99 16.02 -28.94
N TYR A 51 11.26 15.73 -28.72
CA TYR A 51 12.16 16.49 -27.86
C TYR A 51 13.38 16.88 -28.68
N GLY A 52 13.64 18.19 -28.74
CA GLY A 52 14.74 18.76 -29.51
C GLY A 52 15.66 19.59 -28.64
N ASP A 53 16.91 19.67 -29.08
CA ASP A 53 17.97 20.39 -28.37
C ASP A 53 18.05 19.99 -26.89
N VAL A 54 18.13 18.68 -26.66
CA VAL A 54 18.17 18.12 -25.30
C VAL A 54 19.61 17.99 -24.85
N SER A 55 19.98 18.62 -23.74
CA SER A 55 21.23 18.29 -23.05
C SER A 55 21.00 17.09 -22.15
N CYS A 56 21.88 16.09 -22.24
CA CYS A 56 21.74 14.82 -21.53
C CYS A 56 23.01 14.48 -20.77
N ALA A 57 22.92 14.39 -19.44
CA ALA A 57 23.98 13.91 -18.58
C ALA A 57 23.52 12.59 -17.92
N MET A 58 24.26 11.50 -18.13
CA MET A 58 23.89 10.17 -17.65
C MET A 58 25.00 9.55 -16.82
N ALA A 59 24.62 8.96 -15.69
CA ALA A 59 25.52 8.14 -14.86
C ALA A 59 24.89 6.77 -14.62
N VAL A 60 25.66 5.71 -14.88
CA VAL A 60 25.24 4.31 -14.70
C VAL A 60 26.09 3.70 -13.61
N PHE A 61 25.46 3.28 -12.52
CA PHE A 61 26.11 2.69 -11.35
C PHE A 61 25.81 1.20 -11.26
N MET A 62 26.68 0.47 -10.57
CA MET A 62 26.37 -0.88 -10.11
C MET A 62 25.62 -0.81 -8.78
N CYS A 63 24.70 -1.74 -8.57
CA CYS A 63 23.93 -1.87 -7.34
C CYS A 63 23.74 -3.36 -6.97
N SER A 64 23.16 -3.64 -5.82
CA SER A 64 22.87 -5.03 -5.39
C SER A 64 21.81 -5.68 -6.29
N TYR A 65 22.14 -6.83 -6.89
CA TYR A 65 21.18 -7.57 -7.73
C TYR A 65 19.95 -7.98 -6.94
N GLU A 66 20.16 -8.48 -5.72
CA GLU A 66 19.07 -8.96 -4.87
C GLU A 66 18.08 -7.84 -4.55
N LYS A 67 18.59 -6.67 -4.20
CA LYS A 67 17.77 -5.49 -3.87
C LYS A 67 17.05 -4.94 -5.10
N ALA A 68 17.72 -4.85 -6.24
CA ALA A 68 17.08 -4.47 -7.50
C ALA A 68 15.98 -5.47 -7.91
N ALA A 69 16.23 -6.77 -7.75
CA ALA A 69 15.24 -7.80 -8.06
C ALA A 69 14.08 -7.84 -7.05
N ALA A 70 14.31 -7.45 -5.79
CA ALA A 70 13.24 -7.26 -4.81
C ALA A 70 12.36 -6.06 -5.18
N LEU A 71 12.98 -4.92 -5.53
CA LEU A 71 12.27 -3.73 -6.00
C LEU A 71 11.40 -4.02 -7.23
N LEU A 72 11.94 -4.72 -8.24
CA LEU A 72 11.18 -5.09 -9.44
C LEU A 72 10.04 -6.07 -9.16
N ARG A 73 10.21 -6.98 -8.19
CA ARG A 73 9.13 -7.88 -7.74
C ARG A 73 8.03 -7.13 -7.00
N GLU A 74 8.40 -6.15 -6.20
CA GLU A 74 7.48 -5.28 -5.47
C GLU A 74 6.69 -4.40 -6.45
N GLN A 75 7.34 -3.81 -7.45
CA GLN A 75 6.74 -2.75 -8.28
C GLN A 75 6.20 -3.21 -9.64
N LEU A 76 6.64 -4.36 -10.17
CA LEU A 76 6.26 -4.81 -11.51
C LEU A 76 5.76 -6.25 -11.52
N SER A 77 6.67 -7.23 -11.54
CA SER A 77 6.34 -8.65 -11.70
C SER A 77 7.56 -9.50 -11.40
N PRO A 78 7.39 -10.69 -10.79
CA PRO A 78 8.46 -11.69 -10.66
C PRO A 78 9.08 -12.14 -11.99
N GLU A 79 8.37 -11.97 -13.10
CA GLU A 79 8.85 -12.32 -14.45
C GLU A 79 9.81 -11.26 -15.02
N ILE A 80 9.84 -10.05 -14.44
CA ILE A 80 10.75 -8.97 -14.84
C ILE A 80 11.93 -8.95 -13.87
N VAL A 81 13.11 -9.24 -14.38
CA VAL A 81 14.33 -9.35 -13.59
C VAL A 81 15.37 -8.34 -14.05
N PRO A 82 16.22 -7.82 -13.15
CA PRO A 82 17.27 -6.90 -13.56
C PRO A 82 18.31 -7.64 -14.40
N VAL A 83 19.01 -6.90 -15.27
CA VAL A 83 20.17 -7.43 -15.98
C VAL A 83 21.26 -7.81 -14.96
N ARG A 84 21.75 -9.05 -15.04
CA ARG A 84 22.84 -9.51 -14.18
C ARG A 84 24.18 -8.90 -14.57
N MET A 85 24.90 -8.43 -13.57
CA MET A 85 26.31 -8.05 -13.63
C MET A 85 27.16 -9.00 -12.77
N PRO A 86 28.47 -9.11 -13.03
CA PRO A 86 29.36 -9.95 -12.23
C PRO A 86 29.29 -9.63 -10.74
N LYS A 87 29.54 -10.63 -9.90
CA LYS A 87 29.58 -10.53 -8.42
C LYS A 87 28.24 -10.16 -7.75
N GLY A 88 27.13 -10.66 -8.31
CA GLY A 88 25.81 -10.50 -7.70
C GLY A 88 25.28 -9.06 -7.78
N ARG A 89 25.60 -8.36 -8.87
CA ARG A 89 25.24 -6.96 -9.07
C ARG A 89 24.22 -6.78 -10.19
N ALA A 90 23.56 -5.63 -10.19
CA ALA A 90 22.73 -5.12 -11.26
C ALA A 90 23.19 -3.70 -11.63
N LEU A 91 22.48 -3.05 -12.54
CA LEU A 91 22.71 -1.65 -12.91
C LEU A 91 21.53 -0.77 -12.52
N VAL A 92 21.83 0.47 -12.18
CA VAL A 92 20.88 1.58 -12.09
C VAL A 92 21.46 2.77 -12.85
N ALA A 93 20.66 3.38 -13.71
CA ALA A 93 21.03 4.50 -14.55
C ALA A 93 20.24 5.73 -14.14
N PHE A 94 20.92 6.87 -14.07
CA PHE A 94 20.34 8.18 -13.86
C PHE A 94 20.56 8.99 -15.13
N SER A 95 19.50 9.24 -15.89
CA SER A 95 19.54 10.04 -17.11
C SER A 95 18.92 11.40 -16.84
N CYS A 96 19.75 12.44 -16.77
CA CYS A 96 19.34 13.80 -16.45
C CYS A 96 19.20 14.59 -17.76
N TYR A 97 17.99 15.06 -18.04
CA TYR A 97 17.63 15.77 -19.25
C TYR A 97 17.31 17.23 -18.93
N GLU A 98 17.89 18.13 -19.73
CA GLU A 98 17.41 19.50 -19.88
C GLU A 98 16.70 19.60 -21.23
N TYR A 99 15.36 19.51 -21.22
CA TYR A 99 14.56 19.58 -22.44
C TYR A 99 14.31 21.05 -22.81
N LYS A 100 15.15 21.58 -23.71
CA LYS A 100 15.05 22.98 -24.16
C LYS A 100 13.89 23.19 -25.15
N LYS A 101 13.53 22.16 -25.93
CA LYS A 101 12.40 22.19 -26.87
C LYS A 101 11.57 20.93 -26.75
N VAL A 102 10.29 21.08 -26.41
CA VAL A 102 9.32 19.99 -26.31
C VAL A 102 8.12 20.33 -27.16
N MET A 103 7.71 19.43 -28.07
CA MET A 103 6.59 19.70 -28.96
C MET A 103 5.30 19.91 -28.15
N GLY A 104 4.71 21.10 -28.27
CA GLY A 104 3.45 21.45 -27.60
C GLY A 104 3.54 21.77 -26.10
N VAL A 105 4.73 21.69 -25.49
CA VAL A 105 4.94 21.80 -24.03
C VAL A 105 6.11 22.73 -23.72
N ARG A 106 6.05 23.44 -22.59
CA ARG A 106 7.16 24.30 -22.14
C ARG A 106 8.45 23.49 -21.86
N PRO A 107 9.63 24.13 -21.93
CA PRO A 107 10.89 23.51 -21.52
C PRO A 107 10.85 23.05 -20.06
N TYR A 108 11.52 21.93 -19.76
CA TYR A 108 11.62 21.40 -18.40
C TYR A 108 12.86 20.50 -18.21
N ASN A 109 13.28 20.36 -16.97
CA ASN A 109 14.27 19.39 -16.51
C ASN A 109 13.61 18.10 -16.00
N GLU A 110 14.29 16.97 -16.18
CA GLU A 110 13.86 15.64 -15.76
C GLU A 110 15.05 14.74 -15.39
N ILE A 111 14.87 13.86 -14.42
CA ILE A 111 15.81 12.77 -14.16
C ILE A 111 15.06 11.46 -14.30
N ALA A 112 15.46 10.59 -15.22
CA ALA A 112 14.95 9.23 -15.31
C ALA A 112 15.86 8.28 -14.51
N ILE A 113 15.32 7.65 -13.48
CA ILE A 113 15.98 6.61 -12.68
C ILE A 113 15.55 5.26 -13.25
N ALA A 114 16.44 4.61 -13.98
CA ALA A 114 16.14 3.43 -14.77
C ALA A 114 16.94 2.20 -14.33
N ILE A 115 16.29 1.05 -14.27
CA ILE A 115 16.94 -0.26 -14.09
C ILE A 115 16.83 -1.01 -15.42
N PRO A 116 17.95 -1.44 -16.04
CA PRO A 116 17.91 -2.31 -17.21
C PRO A 116 17.33 -3.67 -16.82
N VAL A 117 16.32 -4.13 -17.54
CA VAL A 117 15.54 -5.34 -17.23
C VAL A 117 15.44 -6.30 -18.41
N MET A 118 15.18 -7.55 -18.08
CA MET A 118 14.80 -8.62 -18.99
C MET A 118 13.41 -9.13 -18.60
N VAL A 119 12.53 -9.33 -19.57
CA VAL A 119 11.22 -9.94 -19.32
C VAL A 119 11.24 -11.43 -19.68
N ASP A 120 10.88 -12.27 -18.71
CA ASP A 120 10.80 -13.74 -18.84
C ASP A 120 12.00 -14.37 -19.60
N PRO A 121 13.23 -14.25 -19.06
CA PRO A 121 14.42 -14.79 -19.72
C PRO A 121 14.57 -16.30 -19.44
N ALA A 122 14.64 -17.12 -20.48
CA ALA A 122 15.03 -18.54 -20.36
C ALA A 122 16.47 -18.71 -19.81
N PHE A 123 17.36 -17.76 -20.14
CA PHE A 123 18.74 -17.68 -19.62
C PHE A 123 19.09 -16.22 -19.32
N ASN A 124 19.59 -15.93 -18.12
CA ASN A 124 20.05 -14.58 -17.72
C ASN A 124 21.58 -14.57 -17.61
N VAL A 125 22.25 -14.51 -18.77
CA VAL A 125 23.72 -14.49 -18.87
C VAL A 125 24.22 -13.07 -18.55
N PRO A 126 25.17 -12.89 -17.62
CA PRO A 126 25.65 -11.56 -17.26
C PRO A 126 26.18 -10.77 -18.45
N VAL A 127 25.88 -9.47 -18.51
CA VAL A 127 26.37 -8.49 -19.53
C VAL A 127 25.84 -8.70 -20.96
N LEU A 128 25.52 -9.93 -21.38
CA LEU A 128 25.19 -10.30 -22.76
C LEU A 128 23.97 -9.56 -23.36
N PRO A 129 22.88 -9.28 -22.62
CA PRO A 129 21.75 -8.52 -23.15
C PRO A 129 22.05 -7.04 -23.47
N MET A 130 23.14 -6.47 -22.94
CA MET A 130 23.50 -5.08 -23.20
C MET A 130 24.42 -4.89 -24.42
N ILE A 131 24.94 -5.98 -24.98
CA ILE A 131 25.96 -5.96 -26.04
C ILE A 131 25.49 -6.67 -27.31
N THR A 132 24.25 -7.19 -27.34
CA THR A 132 23.68 -7.87 -28.49
C THR A 132 22.21 -7.50 -28.69
N ASN A 133 21.77 -7.39 -29.94
CA ASN A 133 20.36 -7.17 -30.30
C ASN A 133 19.54 -8.47 -30.31
N PHE A 134 20.12 -9.59 -29.85
CA PHE A 134 19.49 -10.92 -29.91
C PHE A 134 18.34 -11.09 -28.90
N PHE A 135 18.32 -10.27 -27.85
CA PHE A 135 17.33 -10.35 -26.78
C PHE A 135 16.16 -9.40 -27.02
N SER A 136 15.13 -9.91 -27.70
CA SER A 136 13.90 -9.16 -28.04
C SER A 136 13.08 -8.67 -26.83
N ARG A 137 13.42 -9.09 -25.60
CA ARG A 137 12.72 -8.76 -24.35
C ARG A 137 13.55 -7.88 -23.39
N PHE A 138 14.60 -7.24 -23.88
CA PHE A 138 15.37 -6.24 -23.14
C PHE A 138 14.64 -4.89 -23.11
N GLY A 139 14.79 -4.14 -22.02
CA GLY A 139 14.40 -2.73 -21.94
C GLY A 139 14.73 -2.12 -20.60
N TYR A 140 14.09 -1.00 -20.29
CA TYR A 140 14.37 -0.23 -19.09
C TYR A 140 13.10 -0.06 -18.26
N TYR A 141 13.15 -0.42 -16.99
CA TYR A 141 12.12 -0.08 -16.03
C TYR A 141 12.45 1.26 -15.37
N ILE A 142 11.50 2.20 -15.37
CA ILE A 142 11.65 3.48 -14.70
C ILE A 142 11.17 3.35 -13.26
N ALA A 143 12.09 3.40 -12.30
CA ALA A 143 11.80 3.28 -10.87
C ALA A 143 11.44 4.63 -10.21
N GLY A 144 11.85 5.74 -10.80
CA GLY A 144 11.55 7.08 -10.33
C GLY A 144 11.86 8.15 -11.36
N MET A 145 11.10 9.24 -11.36
CA MET A 145 11.20 10.24 -12.43
C MET A 145 10.83 11.67 -11.97
N PRO A 146 11.66 12.35 -11.16
CA PRO A 146 11.43 13.75 -10.85
C PRO A 146 11.47 14.60 -12.12
N VAL A 147 10.57 15.57 -12.21
CA VAL A 147 10.42 16.51 -13.33
C VAL A 147 10.08 17.90 -12.84
N THR A 148 10.46 18.94 -13.56
CA THR A 148 10.13 20.34 -13.19
C THR A 148 8.84 20.85 -13.84
N SER A 149 7.99 19.98 -14.39
CA SER A 149 6.76 20.37 -15.10
C SER A 149 5.56 19.56 -14.63
N LYS A 150 4.56 20.23 -14.04
CA LYS A 150 3.30 19.61 -13.62
C LYS A 150 2.49 19.07 -14.80
N GLU A 151 2.44 19.82 -15.90
CA GLU A 151 1.87 19.35 -17.16
C GLU A 151 2.50 18.01 -17.57
N ASN A 152 3.84 17.91 -17.53
CA ASN A 152 4.51 16.69 -17.92
C ASN A 152 4.40 15.54 -16.89
N THR A 153 4.24 15.85 -15.61
CA THR A 153 3.88 14.86 -14.57
C THR A 153 2.56 14.19 -14.89
N ILE A 154 1.52 14.99 -15.19
CA ILE A 154 0.18 14.48 -15.53
C ILE A 154 0.24 13.62 -16.79
N ARG A 155 0.93 14.09 -17.84
CA ARG A 155 1.13 13.32 -19.08
C ARG A 155 1.82 11.99 -18.80
N GLY A 156 2.94 12.03 -18.07
CA GLY A 156 3.72 10.86 -17.64
C GLY A 156 2.88 9.78 -16.99
N ARG A 157 2.11 10.17 -15.97
CA ARG A 157 1.28 9.26 -15.18
C ARG A 157 0.10 8.73 -15.97
N LYS A 158 -0.69 9.60 -16.61
CA LYS A 158 -1.95 9.22 -17.25
C LYS A 158 -1.78 8.48 -18.59
N ILE A 159 -0.74 8.81 -19.37
CA ILE A 159 -0.54 8.19 -20.70
C ILE A 159 0.34 6.95 -20.58
N TRP A 160 1.42 7.02 -19.79
CA TRP A 160 2.45 6.00 -19.78
C TRP A 160 2.58 5.28 -18.45
N GLY A 161 1.85 5.63 -17.40
CA GLY A 161 2.04 5.03 -16.08
C GLY A 161 3.45 5.25 -15.52
N LEU A 162 4.09 6.36 -15.91
CA LEU A 162 5.43 6.68 -15.44
C LEU A 162 5.37 7.28 -14.04
N PRO A 163 6.32 6.92 -13.16
CA PRO A 163 6.33 7.35 -11.77
C PRO A 163 6.96 8.76 -11.69
N LYS A 164 6.28 9.75 -12.29
CA LYS A 164 6.71 11.15 -12.36
C LYS A 164 6.30 11.96 -11.14
N VAL A 165 7.14 12.87 -10.66
CA VAL A 165 6.81 13.80 -9.54
C VAL A 165 7.35 15.18 -9.89
N THR A 166 6.57 16.23 -9.66
CA THR A 166 6.96 17.63 -9.93
C THR A 166 7.88 18.21 -8.85
N GLN A 167 9.18 18.18 -9.12
CA GLN A 167 10.22 18.58 -8.17
C GLN A 167 11.20 19.56 -8.78
N ASP A 168 11.91 20.29 -7.93
CA ASP A 168 12.97 21.19 -8.36
C ASP A 168 14.19 20.39 -8.79
N ILE A 169 14.73 20.73 -9.97
CA ILE A 169 15.92 20.09 -10.53
C ILE A 169 16.86 21.17 -11.06
N ASP A 170 17.96 21.35 -10.34
CA ASP A 170 19.05 22.23 -10.77
C ASP A 170 20.07 21.42 -11.58
N ILE A 171 20.42 21.95 -12.75
CA ILE A 171 21.45 21.41 -13.64
C ILE A 171 22.39 22.56 -13.96
N TYR A 172 23.67 22.40 -13.67
CA TYR A 172 24.69 23.40 -13.94
C TYR A 172 26.06 22.76 -14.16
N ARG A 173 27.03 23.51 -14.68
CA ARG A 173 28.39 23.05 -14.90
C ARG A 173 29.35 23.58 -13.84
N GLU A 174 30.24 22.74 -13.35
CA GLU A 174 31.27 23.09 -12.38
C GLU A 174 32.54 22.28 -12.68
N ALA A 175 33.68 22.96 -12.88
CA ALA A 175 34.99 22.33 -13.07
C ALA A 175 35.06 21.21 -14.13
N GLY A 176 34.30 21.33 -15.23
CA GLY A 176 34.25 20.32 -16.30
C GLY A 176 33.24 19.19 -16.08
N ASP A 177 32.52 19.20 -14.96
CA ASP A 177 31.44 18.26 -14.66
C ASP A 177 30.07 18.95 -14.81
N CYS A 178 29.06 18.14 -15.14
CA CYS A 178 27.65 18.49 -15.01
C CYS A 178 27.18 18.07 -13.61
N ILE A 179 26.69 19.03 -12.83
CA ILE A 179 26.12 18.82 -11.50
C ILE A 179 24.60 18.85 -11.60
N VAL A 180 23.96 17.83 -11.07
CA VAL A 180 22.50 17.72 -11.03
C VAL A 180 22.05 17.55 -9.60
N LYS A 181 21.13 18.40 -9.15
CA LYS A 181 20.54 18.33 -7.81
C LYS A 181 19.02 18.29 -7.92
N ALA A 182 18.41 17.26 -7.33
CA ALA A 182 16.98 17.16 -7.18
C ALA A 182 16.58 17.48 -5.75
N MET A 183 15.54 18.32 -5.61
CA MET A 183 15.03 18.80 -4.33
C MET A 183 13.56 18.45 -4.18
N ASP A 184 13.15 18.11 -2.97
CA ASP A 184 11.74 17.90 -2.66
C ASP A 184 10.99 19.24 -2.48
N SER A 185 9.71 19.16 -2.11
CA SER A 185 8.85 20.34 -1.91
C SER A 185 9.23 21.19 -0.68
N SER A 186 10.11 20.70 0.19
CA SER A 186 10.68 21.46 1.30
C SER A 186 11.94 22.24 0.89
N GLY A 187 12.51 21.92 -0.27
CA GLY A 187 13.79 22.44 -0.74
C GLY A 187 14.99 21.61 -0.29
N GLU A 188 14.77 20.45 0.37
CA GLU A 188 15.84 19.55 0.77
C GLU A 188 16.38 18.78 -0.45
N VAL A 189 17.71 18.76 -0.61
CA VAL A 189 18.38 18.01 -1.67
C VAL A 189 18.42 16.54 -1.30
N TYR A 190 17.67 15.70 -2.02
CA TYR A 190 17.64 14.26 -1.77
C TYR A 190 18.51 13.46 -2.75
N LEU A 191 18.88 14.04 -3.90
CA LEU A 191 19.76 13.43 -4.89
C LEU A 191 20.71 14.48 -5.47
N SER A 192 22.01 14.23 -5.39
CA SER A 192 23.08 14.99 -6.04
C SER A 192 23.88 14.05 -6.93
N LEU A 193 24.12 14.45 -8.18
CA LEU A 193 24.92 13.71 -9.16
C LEU A 193 26.00 14.61 -9.74
N ARG A 194 27.22 14.07 -9.88
CA ARG A 194 28.35 14.71 -10.57
C ARG A 194 28.73 13.86 -11.76
N ILE A 195 28.63 14.42 -12.97
CA ILE A 195 28.77 13.68 -14.23
C ILE A 195 29.82 14.36 -15.11
N PRO A 196 30.98 13.74 -15.37
CA PRO A 196 32.00 14.32 -16.22
C PRO A 196 31.48 14.60 -17.63
N THR A 197 31.77 15.79 -18.16
CA THR A 197 31.34 16.18 -19.52
C THR A 197 32.28 15.68 -20.62
N GLU A 198 33.53 15.38 -20.25
CA GLU A 198 34.54 14.80 -21.15
C GLU A 198 34.48 13.28 -21.19
N GLY A 199 34.94 12.70 -22.29
CA GLY A 199 34.99 11.26 -22.54
C GLY A 199 35.26 10.98 -24.02
N ASP A 200 35.20 9.70 -24.41
CA ASP A 200 35.39 9.30 -25.80
C ASP A 200 34.11 9.60 -26.61
N PRO A 201 34.17 10.42 -27.67
CA PRO A 201 33.01 10.70 -28.51
C PRO A 201 32.49 9.42 -29.16
N THR A 202 31.22 9.12 -28.94
CA THR A 202 30.56 7.92 -29.46
C THR A 202 29.19 8.30 -30.01
N GLU A 203 28.92 7.94 -31.26
CA GLU A 203 27.63 8.17 -31.90
C GLU A 203 26.60 7.12 -31.46
N PHE A 204 25.38 7.59 -31.19
CA PHE A 204 24.23 6.76 -30.87
C PHE A 204 23.05 7.17 -31.76
N ASP A 205 22.43 6.19 -32.41
CA ASP A 205 21.12 6.26 -33.07
C ASP A 205 20.36 5.01 -32.62
N VAL A 206 19.61 5.14 -31.53
CA VAL A 206 19.14 4.00 -30.73
C VAL A 206 17.63 4.04 -30.58
N SER A 207 17.00 2.89 -30.81
CA SER A 207 15.61 2.60 -30.44
C SER A 207 15.60 1.64 -29.25
N SER A 208 14.82 1.95 -28.21
CA SER A 208 14.66 1.08 -27.04
C SER A 208 13.23 1.08 -26.53
N TYR A 209 12.95 0.21 -25.56
CA TYR A 209 11.65 0.09 -24.91
C TYR A 209 11.72 0.43 -23.43
N LEU A 210 10.76 1.24 -22.99
CA LEU A 210 10.51 1.56 -21.61
C LEU A 210 9.34 0.73 -21.10
N TYR A 211 9.52 0.13 -19.92
CA TYR A 211 8.50 -0.61 -19.20
C TYR A 211 7.99 0.22 -18.03
N SER A 212 6.67 0.25 -17.86
CA SER A 212 5.96 1.00 -16.81
C SER A 212 4.63 0.32 -16.50
N GLN A 213 3.86 0.85 -15.53
CA GLN A 213 2.59 0.26 -15.10
C GLN A 213 1.50 1.33 -15.02
N LEU A 214 0.34 1.05 -15.61
CA LEU A 214 -0.86 1.89 -15.50
C LEU A 214 -2.07 1.01 -15.22
N ASP A 215 -2.84 1.32 -14.17
CA ASP A 215 -4.04 0.58 -13.76
C ASP A 215 -3.82 -0.94 -13.63
N GLY A 216 -2.66 -1.32 -13.06
CA GLY A 216 -2.27 -2.72 -12.88
C GLY A 216 -1.84 -3.43 -14.17
N ARG A 217 -1.68 -2.72 -15.29
CA ARG A 217 -1.25 -3.27 -16.59
C ARG A 217 0.19 -2.86 -16.89
N LEU A 218 1.01 -3.82 -17.29
CA LEU A 218 2.34 -3.54 -17.83
C LEU A 218 2.20 -2.84 -19.18
N LEU A 219 2.86 -1.71 -19.32
CA LEU A 219 2.97 -0.94 -20.55
C LEU A 219 4.39 -1.08 -21.11
N GLN A 220 4.49 -1.09 -22.43
CA GLN A 220 5.76 -1.02 -23.15
C GLN A 220 5.68 0.15 -24.12
N SER A 221 6.56 1.12 -23.98
CA SER A 221 6.55 2.34 -24.81
C SER A 221 7.89 2.48 -25.53
N ARG A 222 7.85 2.80 -26.82
CA ARG A 222 9.06 2.97 -27.63
C ARG A 222 9.66 4.35 -27.41
N THR A 223 10.98 4.39 -27.26
CA THR A 223 11.75 5.63 -27.27
C THR A 223 12.87 5.54 -28.30
N ASP A 224 13.15 6.64 -28.97
CA ASP A 224 14.23 6.76 -29.94
C ASP A 224 15.05 8.00 -29.64
N PHE A 225 16.37 7.92 -29.79
CA PHE A 225 17.24 9.09 -29.68
C PHE A 225 18.44 9.02 -30.60
N LYS A 226 18.92 10.20 -31.01
CA LYS A 226 20.14 10.36 -31.80
C LYS A 226 21.01 11.48 -31.23
N ALA A 227 22.26 11.15 -30.90
CA ALA A 227 23.28 12.09 -30.43
C ALA A 227 24.69 11.50 -30.44
N THR A 228 25.69 12.38 -30.38
CA THR A 228 27.07 12.01 -30.06
C THR A 228 27.32 12.28 -28.58
N PHE A 229 27.60 11.22 -27.82
CA PHE A 229 27.90 11.31 -26.39
C PHE A 229 29.40 11.18 -26.14
N ASN A 230 29.92 11.98 -25.22
CA ASN A 230 31.21 11.75 -24.58
C ASN A 230 31.03 10.65 -23.53
N VAL A 231 31.68 9.51 -23.72
CA VAL A 231 31.49 8.32 -22.87
C VAL A 231 32.75 8.01 -22.07
N LYS A 232 32.64 7.82 -20.76
CA LYS A 232 33.69 7.24 -19.91
C LYS A 232 33.21 5.89 -19.36
N LYS A 233 34.07 4.86 -19.40
CA LYS A 233 33.75 3.50 -18.93
C LYS A 233 34.79 3.03 -17.91
N ASN A 234 34.33 2.57 -16.76
CA ASN A 234 35.17 2.02 -15.69
C ASN A 234 35.15 0.48 -15.72
N MET A 235 35.80 -0.11 -16.73
CA MET A 235 35.80 -1.56 -16.96
C MET A 235 36.38 -2.37 -15.80
N GLN A 236 37.29 -1.79 -15.02
CA GLN A 236 37.84 -2.36 -13.80
C GLN A 236 36.77 -2.72 -12.76
N LEU A 237 35.62 -2.04 -12.76
CA LEU A 237 34.51 -2.31 -11.83
C LEU A 237 33.81 -3.65 -12.10
N LEU A 238 34.00 -4.26 -13.27
CA LEU A 238 33.54 -5.64 -13.50
C LEU A 238 34.22 -6.63 -12.54
N LEU A 239 35.47 -6.35 -12.17
CA LEU A 239 36.29 -7.18 -11.29
C LEU A 239 36.39 -6.60 -9.87
N LYS A 240 36.41 -5.28 -9.69
CA LYS A 240 36.51 -4.62 -8.38
C LYS A 240 35.12 -4.18 -7.89
N LYS A 241 34.76 -4.55 -6.66
CA LYS A 241 33.51 -4.12 -5.99
C LYS A 241 33.85 -3.05 -4.97
N ASN A 242 32.96 -2.09 -4.75
CA ASN A 242 33.08 -1.03 -3.74
C ASN A 242 34.38 -0.22 -3.91
N ALA A 243 34.68 0.17 -5.15
CA ALA A 243 35.73 1.15 -5.38
C ALA A 243 35.35 2.46 -4.71
N LYS A 244 36.32 3.11 -4.07
CA LYS A 244 36.15 4.43 -3.47
C LYS A 244 36.34 5.50 -4.53
N ALA A 245 35.49 6.52 -4.48
CA ALA A 245 35.58 7.64 -5.38
C ALA A 245 36.50 8.73 -4.79
N ASP A 246 37.29 9.37 -5.63
CA ASP A 246 38.12 10.52 -5.22
C ASP A 246 37.27 11.78 -4.98
N VAL A 247 36.10 11.83 -5.63
CA VAL A 247 35.05 12.85 -5.48
C VAL A 247 33.68 12.17 -5.42
N PRO A 248 32.69 12.73 -4.71
CA PRO A 248 31.34 12.14 -4.68
C PRO A 248 30.68 12.25 -6.06
N TYR A 249 30.43 11.11 -6.70
CA TYR A 249 29.65 11.04 -7.95
C TYR A 249 28.13 11.00 -7.71
N ILE A 250 27.72 10.50 -6.54
CA ILE A 250 26.33 10.42 -6.10
C ILE A 250 26.25 10.68 -4.60
N GLU A 251 25.30 11.51 -4.18
CA GLU A 251 24.96 11.72 -2.78
C GLU A 251 23.44 11.61 -2.62
N LEU A 252 23.00 10.95 -1.54
CA LEU A 252 21.60 10.65 -1.28
C LEU A 252 21.19 11.21 0.08
N GLY A 253 20.20 12.11 0.09
CA GLY A 253 19.54 12.63 1.29
C GLY A 253 18.56 11.64 1.90
N ASP A 254 17.58 12.10 2.67
CA ASP A 254 16.65 11.21 3.41
C ASP A 254 15.20 11.24 2.91
N THR A 255 14.86 12.15 2.01
CA THR A 255 13.48 12.35 1.54
C THR A 255 13.23 11.81 0.12
N SER A 256 11.96 11.83 -0.30
CA SER A 256 11.52 11.50 -1.66
C SER A 256 12.07 10.15 -2.18
N PHE A 257 12.78 10.14 -3.31
CA PHE A 257 13.32 8.91 -3.91
C PHE A 257 14.54 8.36 -3.16
N ALA A 258 15.15 9.10 -2.24
CA ALA A 258 16.42 8.71 -1.62
C ALA A 258 16.34 7.42 -0.77
N PRO A 259 15.30 7.16 0.06
CA PRO A 259 15.17 5.89 0.76
C PRO A 259 15.15 4.67 -0.17
N MET A 260 14.42 4.76 -1.29
CA MET A 260 14.42 3.71 -2.33
C MET A 260 15.82 3.54 -2.95
N LEU A 261 16.50 4.63 -3.29
CA LEU A 261 17.85 4.58 -3.86
C LEU A 261 18.87 3.99 -2.88
N LYS A 262 18.78 4.33 -1.59
CA LYS A 262 19.60 3.75 -0.52
C LYS A 262 19.39 2.24 -0.40
N ARG A 263 18.16 1.73 -0.54
CA ARG A 263 17.85 0.29 -0.55
C ARG A 263 18.57 -0.48 -1.65
N LEU A 264 18.92 0.17 -2.78
CA LEU A 264 19.60 -0.49 -3.90
C LEU A 264 21.09 -0.78 -3.61
N GLU A 265 21.68 -0.21 -2.56
CA GLU A 265 23.11 -0.34 -2.25
C GLU A 265 23.98 0.05 -3.47
N ILE A 266 23.78 1.26 -3.97
CA ILE A 266 24.47 1.81 -5.14
C ILE A 266 25.96 2.01 -4.82
N GLU A 267 26.86 1.53 -5.68
CA GLU A 267 28.29 1.73 -5.52
C GLU A 267 28.69 3.19 -5.82
N GLU A 268 29.73 3.70 -5.14
CA GLU A 268 30.13 5.12 -5.20
C GLU A 268 30.68 5.57 -6.57
N VAL A 269 31.30 4.67 -7.33
CA VAL A 269 31.93 5.00 -8.62
C VAL A 269 31.02 4.51 -9.76
N PRO A 270 30.67 5.37 -10.73
CA PRO A 270 29.84 4.96 -11.86
C PRO A 270 30.58 3.96 -12.75
N PHE A 271 29.89 2.91 -13.18
CA PHE A 271 30.36 2.01 -14.23
C PHE A 271 30.56 2.72 -15.56
N GLN A 272 29.68 3.67 -15.86
CA GLN A 272 29.74 4.45 -17.09
C GLN A 272 29.11 5.82 -16.90
N THR A 273 29.70 6.85 -17.50
CA THR A 273 29.06 8.16 -17.64
C THR A 273 28.94 8.52 -19.11
N ARG A 274 27.91 9.30 -19.46
CA ARG A 274 27.71 9.85 -20.80
C ARG A 274 27.27 11.30 -20.71
N TYR A 275 27.78 12.13 -21.60
CA TYR A 275 27.33 13.51 -21.72
C TYR A 275 27.14 13.90 -23.19
N ALA A 276 26.03 14.54 -23.51
CA ALA A 276 25.78 15.15 -24.81
C ALA A 276 25.15 16.53 -24.61
N GLU A 277 25.67 17.53 -25.32
CA GLU A 277 25.12 18.89 -25.28
C GLU A 277 23.80 18.98 -26.07
N HIS A 278 23.72 18.27 -27.19
CA HIS A 278 22.59 18.28 -28.10
C HIS A 278 22.17 16.84 -28.42
N MET A 279 20.89 16.58 -28.26
CA MET A 279 20.25 15.32 -28.62
C MET A 279 18.86 15.60 -29.21
N SER A 280 18.49 14.81 -30.21
CA SER A 280 17.10 14.69 -30.67
C SER A 280 16.53 13.38 -30.17
N SER A 281 15.31 13.39 -29.64
CA SER A 281 14.64 12.18 -29.19
C SER A 281 13.13 12.24 -29.36
N CYS A 282 12.49 11.08 -29.28
CA CYS A 282 11.04 10.99 -29.24
C CYS A 282 10.56 9.88 -28.32
N PHE A 283 9.36 10.05 -27.77
CA PHE A 283 8.72 9.05 -26.91
C PHE A 283 7.29 8.78 -27.37
N ASP A 284 6.99 7.52 -27.68
CA ASP A 284 5.75 7.11 -28.32
C ASP A 284 4.71 6.57 -27.34
N LEU A 285 3.46 6.46 -27.80
CA LEU A 285 2.37 5.84 -27.04
C LEU A 285 2.69 4.37 -26.69
N PRO A 286 2.15 3.85 -25.57
CA PRO A 286 2.28 2.44 -25.23
C PRO A 286 1.80 1.51 -26.36
N ASN A 287 2.56 0.46 -26.62
CA ASN A 287 2.25 -0.56 -27.62
C ASN A 287 1.11 -1.47 -27.11
N GLU A 288 -0.05 -1.40 -27.74
CA GLU A 288 -1.23 -2.22 -27.39
C GLU A 288 -0.99 -3.73 -27.57
N GLN A 289 -0.08 -4.16 -28.47
CA GLN A 289 0.21 -5.58 -28.71
C GLN A 289 1.09 -6.22 -27.64
N ALA A 290 1.73 -5.42 -26.77
CA ALA A 290 2.54 -5.96 -25.67
C ALA A 290 1.72 -6.75 -24.63
N GLN A 291 0.40 -6.56 -24.63
CA GLN A 291 -0.56 -7.21 -23.74
C GLN A 291 -0.65 -8.74 -23.90
N ASN A 292 -0.18 -9.30 -25.02
CA ASN A 292 -0.36 -10.73 -25.32
C ASN A 292 0.72 -11.65 -24.75
N TRP A 293 1.91 -11.13 -24.42
CA TRP A 293 3.04 -11.94 -23.95
C TRP A 293 3.38 -11.73 -22.48
N ALA A 294 3.15 -10.52 -21.95
CA ALA A 294 3.12 -10.29 -20.52
C ALA A 294 1.71 -10.62 -20.02
N ARG A 295 1.56 -11.75 -19.29
CA ARG A 295 0.27 -12.10 -18.68
C ARG A 295 -0.24 -10.89 -17.88
N THR A 296 -1.56 -10.70 -17.82
CA THR A 296 -2.17 -9.75 -16.88
C THR A 296 -1.82 -10.18 -15.47
N ILE A 297 -0.79 -9.57 -14.89
CA ILE A 297 -0.31 -9.89 -13.56
C ILE A 297 -0.59 -8.67 -12.70
N HIS A 298 -1.51 -8.85 -11.76
CA HIS A 298 -1.79 -7.88 -10.71
C HIS A 298 -0.65 -7.96 -9.68
N VAL A 299 0.15 -6.90 -9.61
CA VAL A 299 1.21 -6.73 -8.61
C VAL A 299 0.99 -5.39 -7.92
N SER A 300 1.11 -5.42 -6.58
CA SER A 300 0.89 -4.32 -5.63
C SER A 300 1.69 -3.08 -6.02
N GLY A 301 1.00 -1.96 -6.17
CA GLY A 301 1.56 -0.75 -6.74
C GLY A 301 2.28 0.08 -5.70
N TYR A 302 3.60 0.17 -5.81
CA TYR A 302 4.32 1.32 -5.27
C TYR A 302 3.75 2.58 -5.92
N THR A 303 3.06 3.41 -5.13
CA THR A 303 2.51 4.68 -5.59
C THR A 303 3.45 5.77 -5.10
N LEU A 304 4.00 6.54 -6.03
CA LEU A 304 4.71 7.75 -5.67
C LEU A 304 3.71 8.77 -5.15
N ASP A 305 4.04 9.36 -4.01
CA ASP A 305 3.27 10.40 -3.36
C ASP A 305 2.75 11.41 -4.40
N ASP A 306 1.43 11.49 -4.49
CA ASP A 306 0.79 12.53 -5.28
C ASP A 306 0.98 13.85 -4.53
N GLU A 307 1.41 14.89 -5.23
CA GLU A 307 1.64 16.26 -4.70
C GLU A 307 0.35 17.01 -4.36
N ALA A 308 -0.75 16.27 -4.24
CA ALA A 308 -1.96 16.73 -3.57
C ALA A 308 -2.02 16.22 -2.12
N SER A 309 -1.02 15.48 -1.64
CA SER A 309 -0.81 15.30 -0.22
C SER A 309 -0.44 16.65 0.38
N VAL A 310 -1.45 17.27 0.97
CA VAL A 310 -1.27 18.27 2.03
C VAL A 310 -0.10 17.80 2.89
N LYS A 311 0.85 18.71 3.14
CA LYS A 311 1.89 18.56 4.16
C LYS A 311 1.21 18.21 5.47
N ILE A 312 1.06 16.92 5.69
CA ILE A 312 0.73 16.35 6.96
C ILE A 312 2.03 15.67 7.35
N GLU A 313 2.92 16.44 7.98
CA GLU A 313 3.99 15.78 8.72
C GLU A 313 3.31 14.97 9.80
N ALA A 314 3.53 13.65 9.82
CA ALA A 314 2.86 12.74 10.74
C ALA A 314 2.98 13.19 12.21
N LYS A 315 4.08 13.88 12.56
CA LYS A 315 4.30 14.46 13.89
C LYS A 315 3.33 15.58 14.27
N ASP A 316 2.73 16.28 13.30
CA ASP A 316 1.89 17.47 13.55
C ASP A 316 0.39 17.14 13.53
N LEU A 317 0.02 15.90 13.20
CA LEU A 317 -1.37 15.46 13.16
C LEU A 317 -2.02 15.43 14.55
N LYS A 318 -3.18 16.06 14.70
CA LYS A 318 -4.02 15.87 15.89
C LYS A 318 -4.99 14.71 15.70
N ILE A 319 -4.88 13.70 16.55
CA ILE A 319 -5.69 12.47 16.47
C ILE A 319 -6.64 12.40 17.66
N ALA A 320 -7.94 12.28 17.39
CA ALA A 320 -8.94 11.99 18.41
C ALA A 320 -9.44 10.54 18.30
N PHE A 321 -9.32 9.77 19.38
CA PHE A 321 -9.99 8.48 19.54
C PHE A 321 -11.41 8.70 20.08
N PHE A 322 -12.39 8.53 19.20
CA PHE A 322 -13.82 8.63 19.51
C PHE A 322 -14.39 7.26 19.86
N GLY A 323 -14.68 7.06 21.15
CA GLY A 323 -15.07 5.76 21.70
C GLY A 323 -13.88 4.97 22.19
N THR A 324 -13.70 4.95 23.50
CA THR A 324 -12.56 4.39 24.22
C THR A 324 -12.95 3.06 24.89
N GLY A 325 -13.63 2.21 24.12
CA GLY A 325 -13.84 0.79 24.46
C GLY A 325 -12.54 -0.01 24.34
N ALA A 326 -12.61 -1.35 24.47
CA ALA A 326 -11.40 -2.20 24.52
C ALA A 326 -10.42 -1.96 23.34
N ILE A 327 -10.91 -1.80 22.10
CA ILE A 327 -10.07 -1.53 20.92
C ILE A 327 -9.54 -0.09 20.92
N GLY A 328 -10.43 0.92 21.01
CA GLY A 328 -10.02 2.33 21.00
C GLY A 328 -9.02 2.66 22.12
N ALA A 329 -9.25 2.14 23.32
CA ALA A 329 -8.36 2.31 24.46
C ALA A 329 -7.03 1.56 24.30
N SER A 330 -7.01 0.35 23.75
CA SER A 330 -5.75 -0.37 23.53
C SER A 330 -4.89 0.29 22.46
N VAL A 331 -5.46 0.60 21.29
CA VAL A 331 -4.69 1.27 20.23
C VAL A 331 -4.26 2.66 20.69
N GLY A 332 -5.19 3.48 21.18
CA GLY A 332 -4.86 4.83 21.62
C GLY A 332 -3.85 4.84 22.76
N GLY A 333 -3.99 3.95 23.75
CA GLY A 333 -3.03 3.85 24.86
C GLY A 333 -1.66 3.33 24.44
N TRP A 334 -1.54 2.55 23.36
CA TRP A 334 -0.24 2.20 22.78
C TRP A 334 0.38 3.33 21.96
N VAL A 335 -0.44 4.19 21.35
CA VAL A 335 0.00 5.28 20.47
C VAL A 335 0.36 6.55 21.26
N ALA A 336 -0.44 6.93 22.26
CA ALA A 336 -0.29 8.17 23.02
C ALA A 336 1.12 8.41 23.61
N PRO A 337 1.87 7.40 24.09
CA PRO A 337 3.24 7.59 24.56
C PRO A 337 4.24 8.05 23.48
N PHE A 338 3.94 7.82 22.21
CA PHE A 338 4.82 8.10 21.07
C PHE A 338 4.33 9.25 20.18
N HIS A 339 3.13 9.76 20.44
CA HIS A 339 2.49 10.84 19.69
C HIS A 339 1.68 11.73 20.63
N GLU A 340 2.28 12.86 21.00
CA GLU A 340 1.74 13.75 22.04
C GLU A 340 0.37 14.35 21.68
N GLU A 341 0.10 14.51 20.39
CA GLU A 341 -1.16 15.04 19.87
C GLU A 341 -2.25 13.95 19.72
N THR A 342 -2.31 13.05 20.71
CA THR A 342 -3.35 12.01 20.84
C THR A 342 -4.37 12.39 21.91
N TYR A 343 -5.64 12.48 21.51
CA TYR A 343 -6.77 12.90 22.31
C TYR A 343 -7.83 11.80 22.39
N PHE A 344 -8.63 11.77 23.45
CA PHE A 344 -9.65 10.75 23.69
C PHE A 344 -11.00 11.40 23.99
N ILE A 345 -12.05 10.79 23.45
CA ILE A 345 -13.43 11.23 23.63
C ILE A 345 -14.30 10.02 24.00
N ASP A 346 -15.02 10.14 25.11
CA ASP A 346 -16.03 9.17 25.53
C ASP A 346 -17.04 9.85 26.47
N GLN A 347 -17.93 9.07 27.08
CA GLN A 347 -18.99 9.54 27.97
C GLN A 347 -19.10 8.68 29.24
N GLY A 348 -19.79 9.23 30.24
CA GLY A 348 -20.12 8.52 31.48
C GLY A 348 -18.88 8.00 32.20
N LYS A 349 -18.95 6.75 32.69
CA LYS A 349 -17.88 6.15 33.50
C LYS A 349 -16.53 6.03 32.78
N ILE A 350 -16.51 5.95 31.46
CA ILE A 350 -15.26 5.89 30.68
C ILE A 350 -14.60 7.27 30.68
N LEU A 351 -15.36 8.34 30.43
CA LEU A 351 -14.87 9.71 30.48
C LEU A 351 -14.27 10.05 31.84
N GLU A 352 -14.99 9.77 32.93
CA GLU A 352 -14.50 10.02 34.29
C GLU A 352 -13.19 9.29 34.58
N ALA A 353 -13.08 8.02 34.17
CA ALA A 353 -11.89 7.22 34.39
C ALA A 353 -10.70 7.64 33.49
N LEU A 354 -10.94 8.08 32.26
CA LEU A 354 -9.90 8.67 31.41
C LEU A 354 -9.28 9.89 32.08
N LYS A 355 -10.11 10.75 32.70
CA LYS A 355 -9.66 11.96 33.41
C LYS A 355 -8.87 11.64 34.67
N SER A 356 -9.35 10.70 35.49
CA SER A 356 -8.71 10.40 36.80
C SER A 356 -7.49 9.49 36.67
N ASP A 357 -7.60 8.43 35.86
CA ASP A 357 -6.71 7.27 35.92
C ASP A 357 -5.88 7.08 34.64
N GLY A 358 -6.27 7.73 33.53
CA GLY A 358 -5.69 7.44 32.21
C GLY A 358 -6.07 6.04 31.72
N ILE A 359 -5.28 5.45 30.82
CA ILE A 359 -5.53 4.10 30.28
C ILE A 359 -4.55 3.11 30.90
N THR A 360 -5.06 2.03 31.48
CA THR A 360 -4.24 0.92 31.99
C THR A 360 -4.29 -0.25 31.01
N LEU A 361 -3.13 -0.71 30.57
CA LEU A 361 -2.97 -1.77 29.58
C LEU A 361 -2.16 -2.93 30.14
N TYR A 362 -2.54 -4.16 29.83
CA TYR A 362 -1.75 -5.33 30.20
C TYR A 362 -1.93 -6.48 29.19
N GLN A 363 -0.90 -7.30 29.04
CA GLN A 363 -0.98 -8.54 28.26
C GLN A 363 -1.53 -9.66 29.14
N GLY A 364 -2.56 -10.37 28.67
CA GLY A 364 -3.35 -11.31 29.47
C GLY A 364 -2.54 -12.30 30.30
N ASP A 365 -1.67 -13.08 29.65
CA ASP A 365 -0.87 -14.14 30.29
C ASP A 365 0.28 -13.62 31.17
N SER A 366 0.48 -12.30 31.22
CA SER A 366 1.62 -11.66 31.90
C SER A 366 1.21 -10.34 32.54
N LYS A 367 0.01 -10.30 33.15
CA LYS A 367 -0.59 -9.08 33.69
C LYS A 367 0.33 -8.34 34.66
N GLU A 368 0.96 -9.06 35.59
CA GLU A 368 1.85 -8.49 36.61
C GLU A 368 3.10 -7.82 36.01
N GLU A 369 3.65 -8.40 34.94
CA GLU A 369 4.89 -7.94 34.30
C GLU A 369 4.66 -6.85 33.23
N THR A 370 3.46 -6.79 32.65
CA THR A 370 3.18 -5.97 31.45
C THR A 370 2.20 -4.82 31.72
N THR A 371 1.73 -4.66 32.95
CA THR A 371 0.81 -3.56 33.29
C THR A 371 1.49 -2.21 33.10
N ALA A 372 0.92 -1.38 32.23
CA ALA A 372 1.35 -0.01 31.99
C ALA A 372 0.16 0.94 32.15
N ASN A 373 0.37 2.06 32.84
CA ASN A 373 -0.61 3.14 32.94
C ASN A 373 -0.16 4.34 32.09
N VAL A 374 -1.06 4.83 31.25
CA VAL A 374 -0.80 5.88 30.26
C VAL A 374 -1.71 7.06 30.54
N ARG A 375 -1.14 8.21 30.87
CA ARG A 375 -1.88 9.48 30.96
C ARG A 375 -2.27 9.92 29.56
N VAL A 376 -3.48 10.46 29.43
CA VAL A 376 -4.06 10.81 28.12
C VAL A 376 -4.70 12.20 28.14
N LYS A 377 -4.71 12.87 27.00
CA LYS A 377 -5.45 14.13 26.79
C LYS A 377 -6.91 13.79 26.49
N VAL A 378 -7.86 14.43 27.18
CA VAL A 378 -9.29 14.15 27.04
C VAL A 378 -9.99 15.38 26.48
N ILE A 379 -10.84 15.20 25.48
CA ILE A 379 -11.71 16.26 24.95
C ILE A 379 -13.09 16.12 25.60
N GLU A 380 -13.58 17.21 26.21
CA GLU A 380 -14.89 17.27 26.87
C GLU A 380 -15.94 17.98 26.01
N ASP A 381 -15.52 18.98 25.23
CA ASP A 381 -16.38 19.71 24.31
C ASP A 381 -16.22 19.15 22.90
N LEU A 382 -17.30 18.63 22.32
CA LEU A 382 -17.28 18.07 20.97
C LEU A 382 -16.86 19.09 19.91
N SER A 383 -17.02 20.39 20.15
CA SER A 383 -16.58 21.43 19.20
C SER A 383 -15.05 21.45 18.99
N ASP A 384 -14.27 20.89 19.92
CA ASP A 384 -12.81 20.72 19.76
C ASP A 384 -12.45 19.69 18.69
N LEU A 385 -13.39 18.84 18.25
CA LEU A 385 -13.20 17.97 17.09
C LEU A 385 -12.89 18.75 15.80
N LYS A 386 -13.24 20.04 15.72
CA LYS A 386 -12.86 20.92 14.59
C LYS A 386 -11.35 21.12 14.48
N GLN A 387 -10.63 20.93 15.57
CA GLN A 387 -9.17 21.05 15.62
C GLN A 387 -8.46 19.75 15.23
N MET A 388 -9.20 18.64 15.10
CA MET A 388 -8.62 17.31 14.85
C MET A 388 -8.45 17.08 13.34
N ASP A 389 -7.31 16.51 12.98
CA ASP A 389 -7.02 16.12 11.59
C ASP A 389 -7.49 14.69 11.32
N VAL A 390 -7.36 13.82 12.32
CA VAL A 390 -7.79 12.42 12.26
C VAL A 390 -8.76 12.13 13.40
N VAL A 391 -9.90 11.51 13.08
CA VAL A 391 -10.82 10.96 14.07
C VAL A 391 -10.89 9.44 13.90
N VAL A 392 -10.43 8.73 14.93
CA VAL A 392 -10.46 7.28 15.00
C VAL A 392 -11.76 6.84 15.66
N ILE A 393 -12.57 6.08 14.95
CA ILE A 393 -13.85 5.58 15.46
C ILE A 393 -13.65 4.20 16.06
N GLY A 394 -13.72 4.12 17.39
CA GLY A 394 -13.58 2.90 18.20
C GLY A 394 -14.90 2.30 18.70
N VAL A 395 -16.04 2.73 18.16
CA VAL A 395 -17.38 2.24 18.56
C VAL A 395 -17.80 1.00 17.77
N LYS A 396 -18.80 0.28 18.27
CA LYS A 396 -19.39 -0.87 17.56
C LYS A 396 -20.37 -0.43 16.46
N ASN A 397 -20.61 -1.31 15.48
CA ASN A 397 -21.42 -1.01 14.29
C ASN A 397 -22.83 -0.50 14.59
N TYR A 398 -23.50 -0.99 15.64
CA TYR A 398 -24.88 -0.56 15.96
C TYR A 398 -24.97 0.92 16.38
N SER A 399 -23.88 1.52 16.86
CA SER A 399 -23.81 2.95 17.19
C SER A 399 -23.19 3.80 16.08
N LEU A 400 -22.67 3.16 15.02
CA LEU A 400 -21.78 3.80 14.05
C LEU A 400 -22.45 4.94 13.29
N GLU A 401 -23.69 4.77 12.85
CA GLU A 401 -24.39 5.81 12.08
C GLU A 401 -24.71 7.06 12.91
N SER A 402 -25.12 6.88 14.17
CA SER A 402 -25.37 8.01 15.08
C SER A 402 -24.08 8.73 15.43
N VAL A 403 -23.00 7.98 15.66
CA VAL A 403 -21.66 8.54 15.93
C VAL A 403 -21.10 9.25 14.70
N ALA A 404 -21.30 8.71 13.49
CA ALA A 404 -20.88 9.34 12.25
C ALA A 404 -21.54 10.71 12.05
N ARG A 405 -22.85 10.82 12.33
CA ARG A 405 -23.57 12.12 12.31
C ARG A 405 -22.98 13.11 13.30
N LEU A 406 -22.80 12.68 14.55
CA LEU A 406 -22.26 13.53 15.60
C LEU A 406 -20.85 14.05 15.27
N ILE A 407 -19.97 13.18 14.77
CA ILE A 407 -18.62 13.56 14.32
C ILE A 407 -18.74 14.55 13.16
N LYS A 408 -19.55 14.25 12.14
CA LYS A 408 -19.70 15.11 10.95
C LYS A 408 -20.15 16.53 11.31
N ASP A 409 -21.05 16.68 12.28
CA ASP A 409 -21.54 17.99 12.73
C ASP A 409 -20.49 18.80 13.51
N ASN A 410 -19.43 18.14 14.00
CA ASN A 410 -18.43 18.74 14.90
C ASN A 410 -17.00 18.73 14.34
N THR A 411 -16.77 18.22 13.14
CA THR A 411 -15.46 18.22 12.47
C THR A 411 -15.41 19.17 11.27
N LYS A 412 -14.20 19.45 10.78
CA LYS A 412 -13.96 20.06 9.47
C LYS A 412 -14.29 19.09 8.32
N ASP A 413 -14.49 19.61 7.11
CA ASP A 413 -14.91 18.82 5.94
C ASP A 413 -13.81 17.90 5.39
N ASP A 414 -12.54 18.24 5.62
CA ASP A 414 -11.36 17.50 5.17
C ASP A 414 -10.81 16.51 6.22
N VAL A 415 -11.52 16.32 7.33
CA VAL A 415 -11.15 15.38 8.40
C VAL A 415 -10.94 13.96 7.87
N ILE A 416 -9.92 13.27 8.36
CA ILE A 416 -9.63 11.88 8.03
C ILE A 416 -10.30 10.99 9.07
N ILE A 417 -11.18 10.09 8.63
CA ILE A 417 -11.83 9.12 9.52
C ILE A 417 -11.07 7.79 9.46
N VAL A 418 -10.72 7.22 10.62
CA VAL A 418 -10.15 5.87 10.71
C VAL A 418 -11.14 4.97 11.46
N SER A 419 -11.83 4.08 10.75
CA SER A 419 -12.81 3.17 11.35
C SER A 419 -12.13 1.90 11.86
N MET A 420 -12.23 1.61 13.15
CA MET A 420 -11.79 0.34 13.75
C MET A 420 -12.95 -0.64 14.02
N ALA A 421 -14.14 -0.34 13.50
CA ALA A 421 -15.30 -1.22 13.64
C ALA A 421 -15.09 -2.54 12.88
N ASN A 422 -15.56 -3.64 13.46
CA ASN A 422 -15.50 -4.96 12.84
C ASN A 422 -16.43 -5.06 11.61
N GLY A 423 -16.22 -6.08 10.78
CA GLY A 423 -17.10 -6.37 9.65
C GLY A 423 -16.98 -5.35 8.51
N ILE A 424 -17.98 -5.33 7.63
CA ILE A 424 -17.96 -4.54 6.39
C ILE A 424 -19.02 -3.45 6.33
N ASP A 425 -19.99 -3.45 7.25
CA ASP A 425 -21.12 -2.52 7.23
C ASP A 425 -20.66 -1.06 7.36
N ASN A 426 -19.57 -0.83 8.10
CA ASN A 426 -18.94 0.49 8.20
C ASN A 426 -18.58 1.10 6.83
N GLN A 427 -18.28 0.27 5.83
CA GLN A 427 -17.93 0.68 4.46
C GLN A 427 -19.14 1.17 3.66
N SER A 428 -20.35 0.88 4.12
CA SER A 428 -21.59 1.40 3.54
C SER A 428 -22.15 2.60 4.32
N ILE A 429 -21.81 2.72 5.60
CA ILE A 429 -22.34 3.75 6.51
C ILE A 429 -21.49 5.02 6.43
N LEU A 430 -20.18 4.91 6.64
CA LEU A 430 -19.29 6.06 6.78
C LEU A 430 -19.17 6.93 5.52
N PRO A 431 -19.16 6.37 4.28
CA PRO A 431 -19.11 7.19 3.06
C PRO A 431 -20.31 8.10 2.84
N LYS A 432 -21.43 7.87 3.56
CA LYS A 432 -22.59 8.78 3.54
C LYS A 432 -22.30 10.11 4.23
N TYR A 433 -21.31 10.15 5.12
CA TYR A 433 -20.99 11.30 5.98
C TYR A 433 -19.63 11.91 5.66
N PHE A 434 -18.67 11.11 5.20
CA PHE A 434 -17.28 11.53 5.01
C PHE A 434 -16.73 11.07 3.66
N SER A 435 -15.95 11.93 3.01
CA SER A 435 -15.23 11.63 1.77
C SER A 435 -13.89 10.93 2.00
N ARG A 436 -13.32 11.06 3.21
CA ARG A 436 -11.97 10.58 3.56
C ARG A 436 -12.06 9.53 4.67
N VAL A 437 -12.32 8.28 4.32
CA VAL A 437 -12.49 7.17 5.27
C VAL A 437 -11.47 6.07 5.03
N ILE A 438 -10.63 5.83 6.03
CA ILE A 438 -9.69 4.72 6.14
C ILE A 438 -10.33 3.63 7.00
N TYR A 439 -10.24 2.37 6.55
CA TYR A 439 -10.75 1.23 7.30
C TYR A 439 -9.58 0.46 7.92
N CYS A 440 -9.62 0.33 9.24
CA CYS A 440 -8.60 -0.33 10.05
C CYS A 440 -9.10 -1.70 10.49
N ILE A 441 -8.53 -2.75 9.92
CA ILE A 441 -8.79 -4.14 10.32
C ILE A 441 -7.90 -4.49 11.50
N VAL A 442 -8.55 -4.69 12.64
CA VAL A 442 -7.89 -5.00 13.91
C VAL A 442 -7.67 -6.51 14.03
N SER A 443 -6.41 -6.96 14.05
CA SER A 443 -6.05 -8.40 14.03
C SER A 443 -5.56 -8.91 15.39
N TYR A 444 -6.18 -8.47 16.48
CA TYR A 444 -5.96 -8.99 17.83
C TYR A 444 -7.23 -8.93 18.67
N ASN A 445 -7.21 -9.61 19.82
CA ASN A 445 -8.29 -9.60 20.80
C ASN A 445 -7.91 -8.71 22.00
N ALA A 446 -8.87 -7.89 22.43
CA ALA A 446 -8.80 -7.14 23.68
C ALA A 446 -10.13 -7.19 24.42
N TRP A 447 -10.07 -6.99 25.73
CA TRP A 447 -11.22 -6.93 26.63
C TRP A 447 -11.02 -5.82 27.65
N MET A 448 -12.11 -5.45 28.33
CA MET A 448 -12.10 -4.37 29.30
C MET A 448 -12.63 -4.89 30.63
N ASP A 449 -11.75 -4.94 31.64
CA ASP A 449 -12.05 -5.45 32.99
C ASP A 449 -12.89 -4.42 33.78
N LYS A 450 -12.49 -3.15 33.66
CA LYS A 450 -13.08 -1.96 34.28
C LYS A 450 -12.96 -0.82 33.28
N PRO A 451 -13.70 0.29 33.44
CA PRO A 451 -13.47 1.49 32.63
C PRO A 451 -11.97 1.74 32.48
N VAL A 452 -11.50 1.88 31.23
CA VAL A 452 -10.10 2.15 30.83
C VAL A 452 -9.02 1.19 31.34
N VAL A 453 -9.40 0.02 31.89
CA VAL A 453 -8.48 -1.07 32.24
C VAL A 453 -8.63 -2.20 31.23
N VAL A 454 -7.67 -2.31 30.32
CA VAL A 454 -7.77 -3.10 29.10
C VAL A 454 -6.71 -4.19 29.06
N GLY A 455 -7.18 -5.43 28.95
CA GLY A 455 -6.35 -6.59 28.67
C GLY A 455 -6.30 -6.89 27.18
N TYR A 456 -5.17 -7.36 26.68
CA TYR A 456 -5.01 -7.81 25.30
C TYR A 456 -4.23 -9.12 25.22
N GLN A 457 -4.51 -9.91 24.18
CA GLN A 457 -3.79 -11.17 23.96
C GLN A 457 -2.39 -10.93 23.39
N LYS A 458 -2.36 -10.20 22.28
CA LYS A 458 -1.15 -9.82 21.56
C LYS A 458 -1.35 -8.41 21.04
N ARG A 459 -0.28 -7.63 21.03
CA ARG A 459 -0.28 -6.31 20.41
C ARG A 459 -0.25 -6.46 18.88
N GLY A 460 -1.30 -5.98 18.20
CA GLY A 460 -1.40 -5.91 16.74
C GLY A 460 -1.42 -7.26 16.00
N PRO A 461 -1.36 -7.22 14.66
CA PRO A 461 -1.21 -6.04 13.82
C PRO A 461 -2.53 -5.28 13.55
N LEU A 462 -2.40 -4.05 13.09
CA LEU A 462 -3.45 -3.25 12.46
C LEU A 462 -3.21 -3.24 10.94
N VAL A 463 -4.28 -3.36 10.15
CA VAL A 463 -4.20 -3.28 8.68
C VAL A 463 -5.10 -2.15 8.19
N LEU A 464 -4.52 -1.11 7.61
CA LEU A 464 -5.23 0.04 7.06
C LEU A 464 -5.46 -0.15 5.56
N GLY A 465 -6.66 0.17 5.07
CA GLY A 465 -6.97 0.14 3.64
C GLY A 465 -8.13 1.06 3.29
N THR A 466 -8.24 1.39 2.00
CA THR A 466 -9.42 2.04 1.42
C THR A 466 -9.97 1.21 0.26
N PRO A 467 -11.27 1.29 -0.08
CA PRO A 467 -11.83 0.51 -1.18
C PRO A 467 -11.23 0.86 -2.55
N ASP A 468 -10.83 2.11 -2.74
CA ASP A 468 -10.37 2.68 -4.01
C ASP A 468 -8.88 3.08 -4.00
N ASN A 469 -8.18 2.85 -2.89
CA ASN A 469 -6.78 3.24 -2.68
C ASN A 469 -6.51 4.75 -2.85
N SER A 470 -7.54 5.59 -2.65
CA SER A 470 -7.42 7.05 -2.85
C SER A 470 -6.69 7.77 -1.72
N LEU A 471 -6.62 7.19 -0.52
CA LEU A 471 -6.08 7.84 0.69
C LEU A 471 -4.72 7.26 1.12
N GLN A 472 -3.86 6.90 0.17
CA GLN A 472 -2.58 6.24 0.50
C GLN A 472 -1.68 7.09 1.39
N THR A 473 -1.60 8.40 1.14
CA THR A 473 -0.78 9.31 1.95
C THR A 473 -1.30 9.39 3.38
N GLU A 474 -2.61 9.55 3.55
CA GLU A 474 -3.24 9.60 4.87
C GLU A 474 -3.10 8.26 5.60
N MET A 475 -3.25 7.14 4.90
CA MET A 475 -3.01 5.80 5.46
C MET A 475 -1.57 5.62 5.90
N ASN A 476 -0.59 6.10 5.12
CA ASN A 476 0.82 6.04 5.49
C ASN A 476 1.13 6.93 6.70
N ALA A 477 0.58 8.15 6.76
CA ALA A 477 0.75 9.04 7.91
C ALA A 477 0.15 8.43 9.19
N VAL A 478 -1.07 7.89 9.11
CA VAL A 478 -1.71 7.18 10.24
C VAL A 478 -0.90 5.93 10.61
N ALA A 479 -0.42 5.16 9.63
CA ALA A 479 0.39 3.97 9.87
C ALA A 479 1.75 4.31 10.51
N GLU A 480 2.37 5.43 10.16
CA GLU A 480 3.61 5.88 10.80
C GLU A 480 3.37 6.19 12.28
N ILE A 481 2.31 6.95 12.60
CA ILE A 481 1.96 7.31 13.98
C ILE A 481 1.62 6.06 14.78
N PHE A 482 0.74 5.22 14.24
CA PHE A 482 0.30 4.01 14.93
C PHE A 482 1.44 3.00 15.06
N GLY A 483 2.29 2.89 14.03
CA GLY A 483 3.44 2.00 13.93
C GLY A 483 4.45 2.14 15.06
N ARG A 484 4.55 3.32 15.68
CA ARG A 484 5.41 3.55 16.86
C ARG A 484 4.88 2.84 18.11
N GLY A 485 3.56 2.66 18.22
CA GLY A 485 2.91 1.99 19.34
C GLY A 485 2.58 0.53 19.07
N VAL A 486 2.09 0.22 17.86
CA VAL A 486 1.56 -1.08 17.43
C VAL A 486 1.85 -1.30 15.94
N GLU A 487 2.28 -2.52 15.58
CA GLU A 487 2.50 -2.91 14.18
C GLU A 487 1.29 -2.55 13.33
N THR A 488 1.48 -1.62 12.39
CA THR A 488 0.43 -1.09 11.51
C THR A 488 0.93 -1.16 10.08
N VAL A 489 0.16 -1.79 9.20
CA VAL A 489 0.50 -1.98 7.79
C VAL A 489 -0.60 -1.43 6.90
N VAL A 490 -0.24 -0.89 5.75
CA VAL A 490 -1.17 -0.42 4.73
C VAL A 490 -1.38 -1.53 3.68
N THR A 491 -2.60 -1.67 3.18
CA THR A 491 -2.94 -2.62 2.12
C THR A 491 -3.75 -1.97 1.00
N ASP A 492 -3.38 -2.32 -0.23
CA ASP A 492 -4.11 -1.95 -1.46
C ASP A 492 -5.33 -2.86 -1.71
N HIS A 493 -5.52 -3.87 -0.87
CA HIS A 493 -6.52 -4.92 -1.01
C HIS A 493 -7.38 -5.01 0.25
N LEU A 494 -7.98 -3.88 0.64
CA LEU A 494 -8.85 -3.80 1.81
C LEU A 494 -9.89 -4.92 1.84
N GLN A 495 -10.49 -5.24 0.69
CA GLN A 495 -11.53 -6.26 0.61
C GLN A 495 -11.00 -7.66 0.91
N ASP A 496 -9.81 -8.02 0.45
CA ASP A 496 -9.20 -9.32 0.76
C ASP A 496 -8.92 -9.44 2.27
N ALA A 497 -8.40 -8.36 2.86
CA ALA A 497 -8.14 -8.29 4.29
C ALA A 497 -9.44 -8.34 5.12
N ALA A 498 -10.46 -7.56 4.75
CA ALA A 498 -11.73 -7.49 5.47
C ALA A 498 -12.46 -8.84 5.43
N HIS A 499 -12.52 -9.48 4.25
CA HIS A 499 -13.18 -10.78 4.11
C HIS A 499 -12.40 -11.91 4.78
N SER A 500 -11.06 -11.87 4.74
CA SER A 500 -10.23 -12.80 5.52
C SER A 500 -10.51 -12.66 7.02
N LYS A 501 -10.70 -11.43 7.51
CA LYS A 501 -11.07 -11.17 8.91
C LYS A 501 -12.49 -11.64 9.23
N ILE A 502 -13.45 -11.45 8.32
CA ILE A 502 -14.82 -11.93 8.51
C ILE A 502 -14.83 -13.45 8.67
N VAL A 503 -14.04 -14.20 7.88
CA VAL A 503 -13.88 -15.65 8.05
C VAL A 503 -13.43 -15.99 9.47
N VAL A 504 -12.45 -15.27 10.02
CA VAL A 504 -12.02 -15.46 11.42
C VAL A 504 -13.15 -15.17 12.39
N ASN A 505 -13.90 -14.10 12.17
CA ASN A 505 -14.99 -13.71 13.05
C ASN A 505 -16.17 -14.70 13.04
N LEU A 506 -16.24 -15.65 12.08
CA LEU A 506 -17.18 -16.79 12.14
C LEU A 506 -16.91 -17.73 13.32
N THR A 507 -15.72 -17.65 13.95
CA THR A 507 -15.47 -18.35 15.23
C THR A 507 -16.31 -17.79 16.39
N ASN A 508 -16.67 -16.51 16.36
CA ASN A 508 -17.37 -15.82 17.44
C ASN A 508 -18.74 -16.45 17.78
N PRO A 509 -19.66 -16.65 16.82
CA PRO A 509 -20.95 -17.26 17.13
C PRO A 509 -20.81 -18.73 17.54
N VAL A 510 -19.88 -19.49 16.95
CA VAL A 510 -19.64 -20.90 17.32
C VAL A 510 -19.18 -20.99 18.78
N THR A 511 -18.17 -20.23 19.16
CA THR A 511 -17.62 -20.23 20.52
C THR A 511 -18.62 -19.71 21.55
N THR A 512 -19.44 -18.72 21.18
CA THR A 512 -20.52 -18.19 22.03
C THR A 512 -21.63 -19.22 22.24
N LEU A 513 -22.11 -19.89 21.18
CA LEU A 513 -23.15 -20.92 21.27
C LEU A 513 -22.77 -22.05 22.22
N VAL A 514 -21.52 -22.53 22.16
CA VAL A 514 -21.06 -23.66 22.98
C VAL A 514 -20.44 -23.23 24.32
N GLY A 515 -20.32 -21.93 24.58
CA GLY A 515 -19.75 -21.39 25.81
C GLY A 515 -18.27 -21.68 25.99
N HIS A 516 -17.51 -21.71 24.88
CA HIS A 516 -16.08 -21.97 24.94
C HIS A 516 -15.36 -20.88 25.75
N GLY A 517 -14.58 -21.29 26.76
CA GLY A 517 -13.94 -20.39 27.72
C GLY A 517 -14.74 -20.15 29.01
N PHE A 518 -16.03 -20.50 29.03
CA PHE A 518 -16.90 -20.43 30.23
C PHE A 518 -17.21 -21.81 30.83
N ARG A 519 -17.07 -22.87 30.03
CA ARG A 519 -17.25 -24.25 30.46
C ARG A 519 -16.42 -25.22 29.62
N GLU A 520 -16.31 -26.45 30.09
CA GLU A 520 -15.68 -27.52 29.33
C GLU A 520 -16.55 -27.96 28.14
N ILE A 521 -15.89 -28.29 27.04
CA ILE A 521 -16.54 -28.80 25.83
C ILE A 521 -16.73 -30.31 25.97
N SER A 522 -17.99 -30.77 26.00
CA SER A 522 -18.38 -32.17 26.23
C SER A 522 -17.99 -33.14 25.10
N ASP A 523 -17.83 -32.63 23.87
CA ASP A 523 -17.35 -33.40 22.73
C ASP A 523 -16.44 -32.56 21.83
N PHE A 524 -15.14 -32.82 21.96
CA PHE A 524 -14.12 -32.07 21.23
C PHE A 524 -14.08 -32.40 19.73
N ASP A 525 -14.49 -33.61 19.32
CA ASP A 525 -14.54 -33.98 17.90
C ASP A 525 -15.71 -33.27 17.20
N ALA A 526 -16.87 -33.21 17.85
CA ALA A 526 -18.01 -32.43 17.37
C ALA A 526 -17.63 -30.95 17.26
N PHE A 527 -16.99 -30.38 18.29
CA PHE A 527 -16.51 -29.00 18.26
C PHE A 527 -15.55 -28.74 17.11
N GLN A 528 -14.56 -29.63 16.90
CA GLN A 528 -13.60 -29.50 15.82
C GLN A 528 -14.26 -29.54 14.44
N LYS A 529 -15.22 -30.45 14.23
CA LYS A 529 -15.98 -30.55 12.98
C LYS A 529 -16.79 -29.29 12.72
N ILE A 530 -17.54 -28.81 13.72
CA ILE A 530 -18.35 -27.59 13.59
C ILE A 530 -17.46 -26.40 13.23
N LEU A 531 -16.41 -26.14 14.02
CA LEU A 531 -15.56 -24.97 13.83
C LEU A 531 -14.82 -25.01 12.49
N SER A 532 -14.18 -26.14 12.15
CA SER A 532 -13.40 -26.27 10.92
C SER A 532 -14.27 -26.11 9.67
N ASN A 533 -15.45 -26.72 9.65
CA ASN A 533 -16.36 -26.64 8.50
C ASN A 533 -17.05 -25.27 8.42
N THR A 534 -17.42 -24.64 9.53
CA THR A 534 -17.97 -23.27 9.54
C THR A 534 -16.97 -22.30 8.90
N LEU A 535 -15.70 -22.37 9.30
CA LEU A 535 -14.63 -21.53 8.74
C LEU A 535 -14.37 -21.86 7.27
N TYR A 536 -14.30 -23.13 6.92
CA TYR A 536 -14.01 -23.54 5.54
C TYR A 536 -15.16 -23.20 4.57
N GLU A 537 -16.42 -23.28 5.01
CA GLU A 537 -17.56 -22.73 4.26
C GLU A 537 -17.37 -21.24 4.00
N GLY A 538 -17.03 -20.48 5.05
CA GLY A 538 -16.70 -19.05 4.92
C GLY A 538 -15.62 -18.80 3.86
N VAL A 539 -14.51 -19.55 3.92
CA VAL A 539 -13.43 -19.49 2.90
C VAL A 539 -13.96 -19.76 1.50
N ARG A 540 -14.79 -20.79 1.32
CA ARG A 540 -15.35 -21.14 0.00
C ARG A 540 -16.24 -20.04 -0.54
N ILE A 541 -17.09 -19.45 0.30
CA ILE A 541 -18.00 -18.37 -0.06
C ILE A 541 -17.22 -17.11 -0.45
N VAL A 542 -16.24 -16.72 0.36
CA VAL A 542 -15.38 -15.56 0.11
C VAL A 542 -14.60 -15.75 -1.21
N LYS A 543 -13.98 -16.92 -1.41
CA LYS A 543 -13.27 -17.24 -2.67
C LYS A 543 -14.15 -17.15 -3.91
N ALA A 544 -15.38 -17.64 -3.82
CA ALA A 544 -16.31 -17.61 -4.95
C ALA A 544 -16.73 -16.19 -5.33
N THR A 545 -16.68 -15.26 -4.38
CA THR A 545 -16.93 -13.83 -4.62
C THR A 545 -15.73 -13.12 -5.29
N GLY A 546 -14.60 -13.82 -5.46
CA GLY A 546 -13.40 -13.29 -6.11
C GLY A 546 -12.32 -12.77 -5.16
N PHE A 547 -12.59 -12.75 -3.84
CA PHE A 547 -11.63 -12.30 -2.84
C PHE A 547 -10.56 -13.34 -2.53
N ARG A 548 -9.36 -12.86 -2.22
CA ARG A 548 -8.17 -13.67 -1.95
C ARG A 548 -7.84 -13.69 -0.48
N GLU A 549 -6.97 -14.63 -0.13
CA GLU A 549 -6.47 -14.76 1.23
C GLU A 549 -5.51 -13.61 1.55
N CYS A 550 -5.79 -12.90 2.64
CA CYS A 550 -4.85 -11.95 3.23
C CYS A 550 -4.33 -12.52 4.55
N LYS A 551 -3.01 -12.46 4.74
CA LYS A 551 -2.38 -12.99 5.95
C LYS A 551 -2.58 -12.01 7.11
N LEU A 552 -3.55 -12.31 7.96
CA LEU A 552 -3.81 -11.56 9.19
C LEU A 552 -3.10 -12.23 10.39
N GLY A 553 -2.65 -11.44 11.35
CA GLY A 553 -1.95 -11.94 12.54
C GLY A 553 -2.73 -13.04 13.27
N GLY A 554 -2.07 -14.17 13.53
CA GLY A 554 -2.68 -15.31 14.27
C GLY A 554 -3.62 -16.20 13.46
N MET A 555 -3.90 -15.90 12.18
CA MET A 555 -4.81 -16.69 11.35
C MET A 555 -4.14 -17.94 10.74
N PRO A 556 -4.75 -19.14 10.84
CA PRO A 556 -4.35 -20.30 10.07
C PRO A 556 -4.58 -20.05 8.57
N PRO A 557 -3.62 -20.42 7.69
CA PRO A 557 -3.82 -20.28 6.25
C PRO A 557 -5.08 -21.02 5.76
N TRP A 558 -5.75 -20.53 4.73
CA TRP A 558 -6.97 -21.13 4.19
C TRP A 558 -6.75 -22.59 3.73
N ILE A 559 -5.52 -22.92 3.31
CA ILE A 559 -5.14 -24.30 3.00
C ILE A 559 -5.18 -25.21 4.25
N LEU A 560 -4.82 -24.67 5.42
CA LEU A 560 -4.87 -25.38 6.69
C LEU A 560 -6.32 -25.51 7.19
N LEU A 561 -7.15 -24.49 7.01
CA LEU A 561 -8.59 -24.58 7.29
C LEU A 561 -9.28 -25.65 6.42
N LYS A 562 -8.95 -25.69 5.12
CA LYS A 562 -9.39 -26.75 4.20
C LYS A 562 -8.96 -28.13 4.68
N ALA A 563 -7.69 -28.29 5.07
CA ALA A 563 -7.19 -29.56 5.58
C ALA A 563 -7.91 -29.98 6.87
N SER A 564 -8.15 -29.04 7.79
CA SER A 564 -8.88 -29.29 9.04
C SER A 564 -10.33 -29.73 8.83
N ALA A 565 -10.97 -29.24 7.77
CA ALA A 565 -12.35 -29.60 7.42
C ALA A 565 -12.46 -30.95 6.69
N LEU A 566 -11.48 -31.30 5.83
CA LEU A 566 -11.57 -32.47 4.94
C LEU A 566 -10.87 -33.73 5.46
N LEU A 567 -9.83 -33.59 6.27
CA LEU A 567 -9.07 -34.74 6.77
C LEU A 567 -9.73 -35.35 8.02
N PRO A 568 -9.53 -36.66 8.27
CA PRO A 568 -9.97 -37.31 9.51
C PRO A 568 -9.51 -36.54 10.76
N THR A 569 -10.43 -36.32 11.72
CA THR A 569 -10.15 -35.50 12.92
C THR A 569 -8.95 -36.02 13.70
N ALA A 570 -8.74 -37.35 13.76
CA ALA A 570 -7.60 -37.96 14.42
C ALA A 570 -6.23 -37.42 13.93
N LEU A 571 -6.10 -37.08 12.64
CA LEU A 571 -4.86 -36.55 12.05
C LEU A 571 -4.64 -35.07 12.36
N THR A 572 -5.73 -34.29 12.44
CA THR A 572 -5.69 -32.82 12.60
C THR A 572 -5.85 -32.37 14.05
N ARG A 573 -6.32 -33.25 14.94
CA ARG A 573 -6.63 -32.98 16.36
C ARG A 573 -5.48 -32.38 17.16
N PRO A 574 -4.21 -32.84 17.08
CA PRO A 574 -3.14 -32.28 17.90
C PRO A 574 -2.90 -30.79 17.61
N LEU A 575 -2.87 -30.43 16.31
CA LEU A 575 -2.70 -29.06 15.87
C LEU A 575 -3.92 -28.21 16.18
N PHE A 576 -5.12 -28.75 15.95
CA PHE A 576 -6.38 -28.08 16.29
C PHE A 576 -6.47 -27.77 17.79
N LYS A 577 -6.15 -28.74 18.66
CA LYS A 577 -6.11 -28.55 20.12
C LYS A 577 -5.12 -27.47 20.53
N LYS A 578 -3.93 -27.43 19.91
CA LYS A 578 -2.94 -26.37 20.14
C LYS A 578 -3.45 -24.99 19.75
N ASN A 579 -4.22 -24.88 18.67
CA ASN A 579 -4.77 -23.60 18.20
C ASN A 579 -5.96 -23.15 19.06
N VAL A 580 -6.86 -24.06 19.42
CA VAL A 580 -7.99 -23.77 20.32
C VAL A 580 -7.50 -23.36 21.71
N ALA A 581 -6.43 -23.98 22.23
CA ALA A 581 -5.84 -23.57 23.51
C ALA A 581 -5.31 -22.12 23.52
N LYS A 582 -5.09 -21.53 22.34
CA LYS A 582 -4.70 -20.12 22.18
C LYS A 582 -5.89 -19.20 21.90
N MET A 583 -7.09 -19.74 21.74
CA MET A 583 -8.28 -18.91 21.52
C MET A 583 -8.68 -18.27 22.85
N VAL A 584 -8.66 -16.94 22.88
CA VAL A 584 -9.21 -16.15 23.99
C VAL A 584 -10.70 -15.95 23.74
N MET A 585 -11.46 -15.65 24.80
CA MET A 585 -12.89 -15.35 24.72
C MET A 585 -13.18 -14.31 23.62
N SER A 586 -14.08 -14.65 22.70
CA SER A 586 -14.47 -13.76 21.61
C SER A 586 -15.23 -12.54 22.14
N SER A 587 -15.22 -11.44 21.37
CA SER A 587 -15.97 -10.22 21.72
C SER A 587 -17.47 -10.49 21.91
N MET A 588 -18.05 -11.32 21.03
CA MET A 588 -19.46 -11.72 21.12
C MET A 588 -19.76 -12.51 22.40
N SER A 589 -18.85 -13.41 22.80
CA SER A 589 -19.02 -14.20 24.04
C SER A 589 -18.96 -13.31 25.29
N GLN A 590 -18.10 -12.29 25.29
CA GLN A 590 -18.04 -11.33 26.39
C GLN A 590 -19.34 -10.50 26.48
N ASP A 591 -19.88 -10.05 25.35
CA ASP A 591 -21.11 -9.26 25.34
C ASP A 591 -22.33 -10.07 25.79
N ILE A 592 -22.50 -11.30 25.27
CA ILE A 592 -23.68 -12.12 25.55
C ILE A 592 -23.56 -12.86 26.88
N ILE A 593 -22.44 -13.55 27.15
CA ILE A 593 -22.31 -14.42 28.32
C ILE A 593 -21.86 -13.63 29.56
N GLN A 594 -20.80 -12.83 29.42
CA GLN A 594 -20.21 -12.14 30.59
C GLN A 594 -20.99 -10.89 30.98
N ARG A 595 -21.46 -10.11 30.01
CA ARG A 595 -22.21 -8.85 30.25
C ARG A 595 -23.73 -9.04 30.25
N GLY A 596 -24.23 -10.19 29.78
CA GLY A 596 -25.67 -10.47 29.70
C GLY A 596 -26.41 -9.58 28.69
N GLY A 597 -25.70 -9.03 27.69
CA GLY A 597 -26.29 -8.20 26.65
C GLY A 597 -27.12 -9.02 25.67
N THR A 598 -28.02 -8.34 24.94
CA THR A 598 -28.90 -8.95 23.93
C THR A 598 -28.52 -8.57 22.50
N ASP A 599 -27.66 -7.58 22.33
CA ASP A 599 -27.20 -7.12 21.02
C ASP A 599 -25.93 -7.87 20.59
N SER A 600 -25.86 -8.28 19.32
CA SER A 600 -24.70 -8.99 18.77
C SER A 600 -24.40 -8.59 17.33
N GLU A 601 -23.13 -8.75 16.93
CA GLU A 601 -22.67 -8.54 15.54
C GLU A 601 -22.98 -9.76 14.63
N LEU A 602 -23.95 -10.60 15.00
CA LEU A 602 -24.25 -11.84 14.27
C LEU A 602 -24.71 -11.57 12.82
N ASP A 603 -25.55 -10.55 12.63
CA ASP A 603 -26.08 -10.18 11.31
C ASP A 603 -24.98 -9.61 10.39
N SER A 604 -24.14 -8.72 10.93
CA SER A 604 -23.07 -8.04 10.20
C SER A 604 -21.90 -8.97 9.86
N LEU A 605 -21.77 -10.10 10.55
CA LEU A 605 -20.71 -11.10 10.31
C LEU A 605 -21.24 -12.34 9.58
N THR A 606 -22.01 -13.19 10.26
CA THR A 606 -22.50 -14.45 9.70
C THR A 606 -23.62 -14.20 8.70
N GLY A 607 -24.54 -13.27 9.01
CA GLY A 607 -25.60 -12.88 8.07
C GLY A 607 -25.05 -12.35 6.74
N TYR A 608 -23.96 -11.56 6.80
CA TYR A 608 -23.24 -11.09 5.61
C TYR A 608 -22.65 -12.24 4.79
N ILE A 609 -21.97 -13.20 5.42
CA ILE A 609 -21.45 -14.39 4.71
C ILE A 609 -22.58 -15.19 4.06
N LEU A 610 -23.72 -15.35 4.72
CA LEU A 610 -24.89 -16.03 4.14
C LEU A 610 -25.54 -15.24 2.99
N LYS A 611 -25.44 -13.90 3.01
CA LYS A 611 -25.83 -13.07 1.85
C LYS A 611 -24.91 -13.37 0.65
N LEU A 612 -23.59 -13.39 0.84
CA LEU A 612 -22.64 -13.76 -0.21
C LEU A 612 -22.84 -15.19 -0.72
N ALA A 613 -23.14 -16.14 0.18
CA ALA A 613 -23.43 -17.52 -0.17
C ALA A 613 -24.62 -17.62 -1.14
N ARG A 614 -25.72 -16.92 -0.82
CA ARG A 614 -26.91 -16.84 -1.67
C ARG A 614 -26.62 -16.22 -3.04
N GLN A 615 -25.86 -15.11 -3.07
CA GLN A 615 -25.47 -14.45 -4.32
C GLN A 615 -24.65 -15.36 -5.23
N ASN A 616 -23.78 -16.18 -4.66
CA ASN A 616 -22.92 -17.11 -5.39
C ASN A 616 -23.49 -18.54 -5.52
N ARG A 617 -24.74 -18.77 -5.08
CA ARG A 617 -25.42 -20.09 -5.09
C ARG A 617 -24.62 -21.20 -4.38
N ILE A 618 -23.95 -20.86 -3.28
CA ILE A 618 -23.20 -21.80 -2.44
C ILE A 618 -24.04 -22.18 -1.23
N LYS A 619 -24.20 -23.49 -1.00
CA LYS A 619 -24.80 -24.01 0.23
C LYS A 619 -23.84 -23.79 1.41
N ALA A 620 -24.37 -23.32 2.52
CA ALA A 620 -23.60 -23.06 3.74
C ALA A 620 -24.30 -23.62 5.00
N PRO A 621 -24.65 -24.93 5.06
CA PRO A 621 -25.45 -25.52 6.13
C PRO A 621 -24.88 -25.30 7.55
N TYR A 622 -23.55 -25.22 7.70
CA TYR A 622 -22.96 -24.92 9.01
C TYR A 622 -23.23 -23.47 9.39
N ASN A 623 -22.88 -22.52 8.53
CA ASN A 623 -23.11 -21.10 8.80
C ASN A 623 -24.60 -20.77 8.94
N GLU A 624 -25.48 -21.39 8.15
CA GLU A 624 -26.93 -21.22 8.25
C GLU A 624 -27.46 -21.68 9.61
N THR A 625 -27.05 -22.86 10.07
CA THR A 625 -27.50 -23.39 11.36
C THR A 625 -26.97 -22.55 12.52
N ILE A 626 -25.70 -22.15 12.48
CA ILE A 626 -25.08 -21.30 13.50
C ILE A 626 -25.77 -19.92 13.55
N TYR A 627 -26.12 -19.36 12.39
CA TYR A 627 -26.87 -18.11 12.31
C TYR A 627 -28.28 -18.22 12.88
N GLU A 628 -29.03 -19.27 12.53
CA GLU A 628 -30.39 -19.51 13.04
C GLU A 628 -30.40 -19.68 14.57
N LEU A 629 -29.51 -20.52 15.10
CA LEU A 629 -29.38 -20.72 16.55
C LEU A 629 -28.95 -19.42 17.25
N GLY A 630 -28.01 -18.67 16.68
CA GLY A 630 -27.60 -17.39 17.23
C GLY A 630 -28.76 -16.37 17.27
N LYS A 631 -29.55 -16.29 16.19
CA LYS A 631 -30.74 -15.42 16.14
C LYS A 631 -31.80 -15.82 17.17
N GLU A 632 -31.98 -17.12 17.39
CA GLU A 632 -32.93 -17.64 18.37
C GLU A 632 -32.50 -17.37 19.83
N LEU A 633 -31.20 -17.46 20.11
CA LEU A 633 -30.69 -17.56 21.47
C LEU A 633 -30.00 -16.29 21.99
N PHE A 634 -29.22 -15.58 21.17
CA PHE A 634 -28.42 -14.45 21.65
C PHE A 634 -29.27 -13.23 22.05
N GLY A 635 -30.43 -13.05 21.44
CA GLY A 635 -31.35 -11.96 21.78
C GLY A 635 -32.18 -12.19 23.05
N LYS A 636 -32.07 -13.36 23.69
CA LYS A 636 -32.85 -13.71 24.89
C LYS A 636 -32.07 -13.36 26.16
N PRO A 637 -32.66 -12.62 27.11
CA PRO A 637 -32.05 -12.41 28.42
C PRO A 637 -31.74 -13.74 29.10
N GLY A 638 -30.56 -13.85 29.73
CA GLY A 638 -30.14 -15.07 30.42
C GLY A 638 -29.75 -16.21 29.47
N PHE A 639 -29.08 -15.89 28.36
CA PHE A 639 -28.52 -16.87 27.43
C PHE A 639 -27.74 -17.99 28.16
N VAL A 640 -28.08 -19.25 27.85
CA VAL A 640 -27.37 -20.44 28.34
C VAL A 640 -26.70 -21.14 27.15
N PRO A 641 -25.38 -21.40 27.20
CA PRO A 641 -24.70 -22.13 26.14
C PRO A 641 -25.27 -23.53 25.88
N MET A 642 -25.42 -23.91 24.61
CA MET A 642 -25.93 -25.21 24.16
C MET A 642 -24.85 -26.28 24.17
N ASP A 643 -25.14 -27.52 24.58
CA ASP A 643 -24.18 -28.62 24.42
C ASP A 643 -23.74 -28.76 22.96
N VAL A 644 -22.44 -28.98 22.73
CA VAL A 644 -21.87 -29.00 21.37
C VAL A 644 -22.45 -30.14 20.53
N ARG A 645 -22.92 -31.24 21.15
CA ARG A 645 -23.60 -32.34 20.47
C ARG A 645 -24.97 -31.93 19.95
N ASP A 646 -25.69 -31.06 20.67
CA ASP A 646 -27.00 -30.55 20.23
C ASP A 646 -26.84 -29.62 19.03
N VAL A 647 -25.82 -28.75 19.07
CA VAL A 647 -25.45 -27.90 17.93
C VAL A 647 -25.08 -28.77 16.72
N TRP A 648 -24.29 -29.83 16.94
CA TRP A 648 -23.93 -30.77 15.88
C TRP A 648 -25.14 -31.49 15.29
N ALA A 649 -26.04 -31.99 16.13
CA ALA A 649 -27.26 -32.67 15.70
C ALA A 649 -28.14 -31.76 14.83
N ARG A 650 -28.21 -30.46 15.15
CA ARG A 650 -28.95 -29.49 14.34
C ARG A 650 -28.31 -29.27 12.96
N ILE A 651 -26.98 -29.22 12.88
CA ILE A 651 -26.25 -29.11 11.61
C ILE A 651 -26.49 -30.35 10.74
N GLN A 652 -26.45 -31.56 11.34
CA GLN A 652 -26.66 -32.82 10.61
C GLN A 652 -28.01 -32.91 9.91
N GLN A 653 -29.04 -32.21 10.38
CA GLN A 653 -30.35 -32.16 9.73
C GLN A 653 -30.33 -31.39 8.40
N LYS A 654 -29.29 -30.60 8.14
CA LYS A 654 -29.12 -29.79 6.92
C LYS A 654 -28.02 -30.28 5.97
N LEU A 655 -27.19 -31.23 6.43
CA LEU A 655 -26.19 -31.92 5.60
C LEU A 655 -26.86 -32.99 4.77
#